data_AF-A0A448L9L1-F1
#
_entry.id   AF-A0A448L9L1-F1
#
_cell.length_a   1.000
_cell.length_b   1.000
_cell.length_c   1.000
_cell.angle_alpha   90.00
_cell.angle_beta   90.00
_cell.angle_gamma   90.00
#
_symmetry.space_group_name_H-M   'P 1'
#
loop_
_entity.id
_entity.type
_entity.pdbx_description
1 polymer ?
#
loop_
_entity_poly.entity_id
_entity_poly.type
_entity_poly.pdbx_seq_one_letter_code
_entity_poly.pdbx_strand_id
1 'polypeptide(L)'
;MYIHGHFYNEKNERIEVHILTRGDRTNEVEIGTEGCGVSWTDDPVEIESQVSDTFDVLLKYQATVRLLVKNFIPDLFCASCRDAVVNIYREGECLFAGFIEPQTYSQPYNEEEDEIELSCINVLTALQYSKYRNVGVQGITYKEVKEKAGQRSFLDIIRELLSGLSDNLDIQGNQSLACFYDGSIGVSKSENAFGIFSQIGIHELLFLSDNEDNVWTAEEVLTELLKYLNLHIVQQGFSFYLFSWENVKKAENIAWKDLYSNKPLTTPHRLIGITTDKVSGTDTTISVGEIYNQLLLTCKVEKMESLIESPLEESALGSYFAARQKYMSELISLGDGKRAYRGFRDLVLEGDTDYDDGSIVDWYVWLKHHVSWRFPMHGGTGSGEELMVHFGRGGKDQQALLQWLGKNLGAALVSYGKVERAMARKDNSPVSKINMDNVLVLSVNGNGKNSAAEAYPNESALRSAIPYATYVSQHSGGMFSPVDEETTNYIVFSGKMLLNPTVKVTAKYYDLRTKEWVFMPFGGTPPEGKVDVRGNVTKNKKGDRLYYTRKFWKQTYSDPKHNEETRWDESGDSGWYPFTDTAPELYEFKYSSVGDGTDKISKVGLIACMLIIGDKCVVETGSGSQMEDFEWRKYKERSECSSDDEYYQQSFTIGFDPKIGDKLIGHEYSLQNNISWKHGVDSEGMAIPIRKRDHVSGAVRFIVLGPVNVLWSDITRRHPTFFRHTKWTEDAIPLLAHVSSIQIKSFEVKVVSDNGKTELLGDDHDIVYMSAAQSSFCNRKDDLEFKVTSALTHDECMQIGVKNALCLSTPVDAASGDGVLTLYSRMTDSMAKPEQLYVNSYYQEYHAPRVIMTQHMTDIRGGFVDPFAHYRHNFLNKNFFVQGISRNLAEGTAELTLKEIDSND
;
A
#
# COMPACT_ATOMS: atom_id res chain seq x y z
N MET A 1 3.88 -4.48 -41.31
CA MET A 1 3.21 -4.36 -42.62
C MET A 1 2.30 -3.12 -42.61
N TYR A 2 2.25 -2.39 -43.71
CA TYR A 2 1.40 -1.21 -43.88
C TYR A 2 0.40 -1.46 -45.02
N ILE A 3 -0.89 -1.55 -44.69
CA ILE A 3 -1.98 -1.71 -45.65
C ILE A 3 -2.73 -0.39 -45.71
N HIS A 4 -2.96 0.15 -46.91
CA HIS A 4 -3.74 1.37 -47.07
C HIS A 4 -4.52 1.38 -48.38
N GLY A 5 -5.55 2.21 -48.46
CA GLY A 5 -6.29 2.39 -49.69
C GLY A 5 -7.47 3.33 -49.49
N HIS A 6 -8.19 3.57 -50.57
CA HIS A 6 -9.41 4.38 -50.53
C HIS A 6 -10.49 3.86 -51.48
N PHE A 7 -11.72 4.24 -51.19
CA PHE A 7 -12.87 4.09 -52.08
C PHE A 7 -13.72 5.38 -52.04
N TYR A 8 -14.68 5.50 -52.95
CA TYR A 8 -15.66 6.58 -52.94
C TYR A 8 -17.00 6.02 -52.51
N ASN A 9 -17.61 6.64 -51.50
CA ASN A 9 -18.94 6.27 -51.03
C ASN A 9 -20.03 6.71 -52.03
N GLU A 10 -21.29 6.32 -51.79
CA GLU A 10 -22.42 6.70 -52.65
C GLU A 10 -22.69 8.21 -52.72
N LYS A 11 -22.12 8.99 -51.78
CA LYS A 11 -22.19 10.46 -51.75
C LYS A 11 -20.98 11.12 -52.44
N ASN A 12 -20.15 10.32 -53.11
CA ASN A 12 -18.92 10.75 -53.81
C ASN A 12 -17.88 11.41 -52.86
N GLU A 13 -17.83 10.97 -51.62
CA GLU A 13 -16.80 11.31 -50.65
C GLU A 13 -15.75 10.20 -50.59
N ARG A 14 -14.49 10.61 -50.48
CA ARG A 14 -13.33 9.74 -50.36
C ARG A 14 -13.22 9.19 -48.94
N ILE A 15 -13.32 7.87 -48.81
CA ILE A 15 -13.07 7.14 -47.57
C ILE A 15 -11.71 6.46 -47.67
N GLU A 16 -10.84 6.71 -46.68
CA GLU A 16 -9.49 6.15 -46.63
C GLU A 16 -9.32 5.27 -45.40
N VAL A 17 -8.69 4.11 -45.56
CA VAL A 17 -8.33 3.21 -44.46
C VAL A 17 -6.82 3.03 -44.44
N HIS A 18 -6.25 3.12 -43.25
CA HIS A 18 -4.85 2.83 -42.99
C HIS A 18 -4.75 1.79 -41.88
N ILE A 19 -3.97 0.74 -42.12
CA ILE A 19 -3.66 -0.32 -41.15
C ILE A 19 -2.14 -0.43 -41.05
N LEU A 20 -1.59 -0.29 -39.85
CA LEU A 20 -0.16 -0.41 -39.60
C LEU A 20 0.09 -1.47 -38.53
N THR A 21 0.72 -2.57 -38.94
CA THR A 21 1.07 -3.68 -38.04
C THR A 21 2.51 -3.53 -37.55
N ARG A 22 2.71 -3.62 -36.23
CA ARG A 22 3.98 -3.55 -35.48
C ARG A 22 4.86 -2.35 -35.83
N GLY A 23 4.25 -1.25 -36.29
CA GLY A 23 4.97 -0.06 -36.77
C GLY A 23 5.80 -0.30 -38.04
N ASP A 24 5.62 -1.43 -38.73
CA ASP A 24 6.46 -1.86 -39.84
C ASP A 24 5.90 -1.42 -41.18
N ARG A 25 6.67 -0.57 -41.89
CA ARG A 25 6.37 -0.04 -43.23
C ARG A 25 7.18 -0.71 -44.35
N THR A 26 7.90 -1.79 -44.07
CA THR A 26 8.76 -2.45 -45.08
C THR A 26 7.96 -3.20 -46.14
N ASN A 27 6.84 -3.80 -45.74
CA ASN A 27 5.87 -4.42 -46.64
C ASN A 27 4.64 -3.50 -46.76
N GLU A 28 4.48 -2.86 -47.92
CA GLU A 28 3.40 -1.92 -48.21
C GLU A 28 2.43 -2.55 -49.22
N VAL A 29 1.13 -2.53 -48.88
CA VAL A 29 0.06 -3.05 -49.72
C VAL A 29 -1.01 -1.97 -49.91
N GLU A 30 -1.21 -1.57 -51.16
CA GLU A 30 -2.27 -0.63 -51.54
C GLU A 30 -3.51 -1.43 -51.99
N ILE A 31 -4.61 -1.32 -51.24
CA ILE A 31 -5.87 -2.05 -51.47
C ILE A 31 -6.43 -1.70 -52.86
N GLY A 32 -6.76 -2.72 -53.65
CA GLY A 32 -7.33 -2.57 -54.99
C GLY A 32 -6.30 -2.36 -56.11
N THR A 33 -5.00 -2.36 -55.81
CA THR A 33 -3.96 -2.32 -56.86
C THR A 33 -3.77 -3.68 -57.54
N GLU A 34 -3.48 -3.66 -58.84
CA GLU A 34 -3.37 -4.89 -59.63
C GLU A 34 -2.26 -5.80 -59.10
N GLY A 35 -2.62 -7.04 -58.76
CA GLY A 35 -1.68 -8.06 -58.28
C GLY A 35 -1.34 -8.01 -56.79
N CYS A 36 -1.89 -7.09 -55.99
CA CYS A 36 -1.63 -7.03 -54.55
C CYS A 36 -2.37 -8.12 -53.74
N GLY A 37 -3.45 -8.68 -54.29
CA GLY A 37 -4.23 -9.75 -53.68
C GLY A 37 -5.13 -9.30 -52.52
N VAL A 38 -5.38 -8.00 -52.37
CA VAL A 38 -6.31 -7.40 -51.40
C VAL A 38 -7.22 -6.40 -52.13
N SER A 39 -8.52 -6.62 -52.07
CA SER A 39 -9.55 -5.80 -52.74
C SER A 39 -10.63 -5.34 -51.75
N TRP A 40 -11.39 -4.30 -52.12
CA TRP A 40 -12.55 -3.83 -51.35
C TRP A 40 -13.74 -4.77 -51.55
N THR A 41 -14.54 -4.95 -50.50
CA THR A 41 -15.88 -5.54 -50.60
C THR A 41 -16.90 -4.47 -51.04
N ASP A 42 -18.16 -4.87 -51.26
CA ASP A 42 -19.26 -3.95 -51.59
C ASP A 42 -19.63 -3.03 -50.41
N ASP A 43 -19.46 -3.52 -49.16
CA ASP A 43 -19.68 -2.76 -47.93
C ASP A 43 -18.44 -2.82 -47.02
N PRO A 44 -17.40 -2.02 -47.33
CA PRO A 44 -16.06 -2.23 -46.79
C PRO A 44 -15.85 -1.70 -45.37
N VAL A 45 -16.62 -0.70 -44.92
CA VAL A 45 -16.35 -0.06 -43.62
C VAL A 45 -17.63 0.37 -42.92
N GLU A 46 -17.80 -0.12 -41.69
CA GLU A 46 -18.84 0.31 -40.76
C GLU A 46 -18.22 0.72 -39.42
N ILE A 47 -18.88 1.65 -38.72
CA ILE A 47 -18.53 2.05 -37.36
C ILE A 47 -19.80 1.94 -36.52
N GLU A 48 -19.78 1.13 -35.48
CA GLU A 48 -20.92 0.87 -34.61
C GLU A 48 -20.71 1.51 -33.24
N SER A 49 -21.76 2.15 -32.74
CA SER A 49 -21.82 2.58 -31.36
C SER A 49 -22.10 1.39 -30.45
N GLN A 50 -21.26 1.21 -29.43
CA GLN A 50 -21.45 0.20 -28.38
C GLN A 50 -22.11 0.82 -27.12
N VAL A 51 -22.71 2.00 -27.26
CA VAL A 51 -23.37 2.72 -26.19
C VAL A 51 -24.75 2.11 -25.96
N SER A 52 -24.97 1.60 -24.75
CA SER A 52 -26.24 1.02 -24.34
C SER A 52 -27.20 2.11 -23.88
N ASP A 53 -26.77 2.95 -22.94
CA ASP A 53 -27.58 4.06 -22.44
C ASP A 53 -26.74 5.17 -21.77
N THR A 54 -27.40 6.08 -21.03
CA THR A 54 -26.73 7.20 -20.36
C THR A 54 -25.92 6.81 -19.12
N PHE A 55 -26.02 5.58 -18.60
CA PHE A 55 -25.15 5.10 -17.50
C PHE A 55 -23.73 4.77 -17.96
N ASP A 56 -23.53 4.50 -19.25
CA ASP A 56 -22.20 4.19 -19.80
C ASP A 56 -21.25 5.38 -19.64
N VAL A 57 -20.19 5.19 -18.88
CA VAL A 57 -19.16 6.23 -18.63
C VAL A 57 -18.23 6.38 -19.82
N LEU A 58 -17.80 5.25 -20.41
CA LEU A 58 -16.96 5.23 -21.60
C LEU A 58 -17.84 4.94 -22.81
N LEU A 59 -18.03 5.92 -23.69
CA LEU A 59 -18.82 5.75 -24.90
C LEU A 59 -17.97 5.07 -25.98
N LYS A 60 -18.07 3.74 -26.01
CA LYS A 60 -17.24 2.86 -26.86
C LYS A 60 -17.79 2.78 -28.28
N TYR A 61 -16.86 2.65 -29.22
CA TYR A 61 -17.14 2.47 -30.64
C TYR A 61 -16.25 1.37 -31.19
N GLN A 62 -16.81 0.58 -32.09
CA GLN A 62 -16.14 -0.48 -32.82
C GLN A 62 -16.25 -0.17 -34.30
N ALA A 63 -15.20 -0.43 -35.07
CA ALA A 63 -15.24 -0.35 -36.52
C ALA A 63 -15.03 -1.74 -37.11
N THR A 64 -15.67 -1.99 -38.24
CA THR A 64 -15.54 -3.24 -38.99
C THR A 64 -14.97 -2.89 -40.35
N VAL A 65 -13.83 -3.50 -40.68
CA VAL A 65 -13.19 -3.33 -42.00
C VAL A 65 -13.25 -4.67 -42.73
N ARG A 66 -13.98 -4.71 -43.84
CA ARG A 66 -14.17 -5.91 -44.67
C ARG A 66 -13.33 -5.82 -45.93
N LEU A 67 -12.53 -6.85 -46.18
CA LEU A 67 -11.60 -6.93 -47.32
C LEU A 67 -11.72 -8.29 -48.01
N LEU A 68 -11.56 -8.30 -49.32
CA LEU A 68 -11.38 -9.52 -50.10
C LEU A 68 -9.89 -9.85 -50.21
N VAL A 69 -9.48 -11.06 -49.83
CA VAL A 69 -8.06 -11.46 -49.81
C VAL A 69 -7.84 -12.77 -50.58
N LYS A 70 -6.82 -12.78 -51.45
CA LYS A 70 -6.40 -13.99 -52.19
C LYS A 70 -5.47 -14.91 -51.41
N ASN A 71 -4.72 -14.34 -50.48
CA ASN A 71 -3.69 -15.04 -49.73
C ASN A 71 -3.95 -14.87 -48.24
N PHE A 72 -3.48 -15.83 -47.44
CA PHE A 72 -3.45 -15.70 -45.99
C PHE A 72 -2.54 -14.53 -45.58
N ILE A 73 -3.04 -13.63 -44.72
CA ILE A 73 -2.30 -12.45 -44.23
C ILE A 73 -2.03 -12.61 -42.72
N PRO A 74 -0.96 -13.33 -42.33
CA PRO A 74 -0.64 -13.59 -40.92
C PRO A 74 -0.36 -12.32 -40.11
N ASP A 75 0.06 -11.23 -40.76
CA ASP A 75 0.36 -9.97 -40.09
C ASP A 75 -0.86 -9.31 -39.42
N LEU A 76 -2.07 -9.68 -39.84
CA LEU A 76 -3.33 -9.21 -39.24
C LEU A 76 -3.68 -9.99 -37.95
N PHE A 77 -3.02 -11.12 -37.67
CA PHE A 77 -3.15 -11.80 -36.39
C PHE A 77 -2.33 -11.08 -35.30
N CYS A 78 -3.05 -10.41 -34.40
CA CYS A 78 -2.49 -9.58 -33.33
C CYS A 78 -2.53 -10.33 -32.00
N ALA A 79 -1.39 -10.44 -31.30
CA ALA A 79 -1.34 -11.03 -29.96
C ALA A 79 -1.74 -10.00 -28.90
N SER A 80 -1.49 -8.72 -29.18
CA SER A 80 -1.85 -7.55 -28.37
C SER A 80 -2.60 -6.53 -29.23
N CYS A 81 -3.50 -5.76 -28.63
CA CYS A 81 -4.15 -4.65 -29.32
C CYS A 81 -3.13 -3.61 -29.84
N ARG A 82 -1.94 -3.52 -29.23
CA ARG A 82 -0.87 -2.62 -29.69
C ARG A 82 -0.17 -3.07 -30.98
N ASP A 83 -0.44 -4.29 -31.44
CA ASP A 83 0.24 -4.87 -32.61
C ASP A 83 -0.27 -4.31 -33.94
N ALA A 84 -1.50 -3.79 -34.02
CA ALA A 84 -2.03 -3.24 -35.27
C ALA A 84 -2.93 -2.04 -35.02
N VAL A 85 -2.57 -0.91 -35.62
CA VAL A 85 -3.30 0.35 -35.54
C VAL A 85 -4.16 0.51 -36.79
N VAL A 86 -5.37 1.04 -36.63
CA VAL A 86 -6.30 1.35 -37.72
C VAL A 86 -6.70 2.83 -37.65
N ASN A 87 -6.67 3.54 -38.78
CA ASN A 87 -7.24 4.88 -38.92
C ASN A 87 -8.18 4.92 -40.14
N ILE A 88 -9.37 5.49 -39.96
CA ILE A 88 -10.39 5.62 -41.00
C ILE A 88 -10.72 7.11 -41.18
N TYR A 89 -10.57 7.60 -42.40
CA TYR A 89 -10.78 9.00 -42.75
C TYR A 89 -11.91 9.17 -43.76
N ARG A 90 -12.66 10.27 -43.65
CA ARG A 90 -13.58 10.77 -44.66
C ARG A 90 -13.13 12.16 -45.08
N GLU A 91 -12.77 12.33 -46.36
CA GLU A 91 -12.35 13.64 -46.90
C GLU A 91 -11.23 14.31 -46.06
N GLY A 92 -10.32 13.49 -45.51
CA GLY A 92 -9.22 13.90 -44.63
C GLY A 92 -9.58 14.11 -43.16
N GLU A 93 -10.85 13.98 -42.76
CA GLU A 93 -11.28 13.99 -41.36
C GLU A 93 -11.23 12.57 -40.76
N CYS A 94 -10.49 12.39 -39.67
CA CYS A 94 -10.38 11.09 -39.00
C CYS A 94 -11.68 10.80 -38.22
N LEU A 95 -12.46 9.82 -38.67
CA LEU A 95 -13.69 9.40 -38.00
C LEU A 95 -13.42 8.34 -36.92
N PHE A 96 -12.45 7.46 -37.16
CA PHE A 96 -12.09 6.38 -36.23
C PHE A 96 -10.58 6.21 -36.17
N ALA A 97 -10.06 6.11 -34.96
CA ALA A 97 -8.67 5.77 -34.69
C ALA A 97 -8.62 4.74 -33.56
N GLY A 98 -8.02 3.59 -33.82
CA GLY A 98 -8.06 2.48 -32.88
C GLY A 98 -7.10 1.36 -33.27
N PHE A 99 -7.47 0.14 -32.90
CA PHE A 99 -6.65 -1.05 -33.04
C PHE A 99 -7.44 -2.20 -33.63
N ILE A 100 -6.78 -3.12 -34.31
CA ILE A 100 -7.42 -4.42 -34.60
C ILE A 100 -7.55 -5.18 -33.28
N GLU A 101 -8.74 -5.74 -33.04
CA GLU A 101 -9.01 -6.53 -31.85
C GLU A 101 -8.07 -7.75 -31.78
N PRO A 102 -7.41 -7.99 -30.63
CA PRO A 102 -6.43 -9.07 -30.53
C PRO A 102 -7.11 -10.45 -30.57
N GLN A 103 -6.42 -11.43 -31.17
CA GLN A 103 -6.81 -12.86 -31.18
C GLN A 103 -8.17 -13.19 -31.84
N THR A 104 -8.77 -12.27 -32.59
CA THR A 104 -10.06 -12.47 -33.27
C THR A 104 -9.94 -12.85 -34.75
N TYR A 105 -8.74 -12.83 -35.32
CA TYR A 105 -8.54 -13.06 -36.75
C TYR A 105 -8.97 -14.48 -37.17
N SER A 106 -9.88 -14.52 -38.15
CA SER A 106 -10.36 -15.72 -38.81
C SER A 106 -10.49 -15.43 -40.30
N GLN A 107 -9.97 -16.32 -41.14
CA GLN A 107 -10.05 -16.21 -42.60
C GLN A 107 -10.58 -17.54 -43.18
N PRO A 108 -11.72 -17.53 -43.89
CA PRO A 108 -12.15 -18.66 -44.73
C PRO A 108 -11.09 -18.98 -45.81
N TYR A 109 -11.09 -20.22 -46.32
CA TYR A 109 -10.16 -20.62 -47.38
C TYR A 109 -10.86 -21.51 -48.42
N ASN A 110 -11.89 -20.98 -49.07
CA ASN A 110 -12.75 -21.74 -49.98
C ASN A 110 -12.81 -21.15 -51.39
N GLU A 111 -12.69 -19.83 -51.54
CA GLU A 111 -12.87 -19.11 -52.80
C GLU A 111 -11.53 -18.59 -53.37
N GLU A 112 -11.53 -18.02 -54.59
CA GLU A 112 -10.34 -17.35 -55.14
C GLU A 112 -9.99 -16.07 -54.34
N GLU A 113 -11.02 -15.39 -53.85
CA GLU A 113 -10.95 -14.27 -52.92
C GLU A 113 -11.90 -14.59 -51.76
N ASP A 114 -11.36 -14.73 -50.56
CA ASP A 114 -12.16 -14.90 -49.35
C ASP A 114 -12.36 -13.54 -48.68
N GLU A 115 -13.57 -13.30 -48.17
CA GLU A 115 -13.84 -12.12 -47.35
C GLU A 115 -13.29 -12.32 -45.93
N ILE A 116 -12.53 -11.33 -45.46
CA ILE A 116 -12.11 -11.22 -44.07
C ILE A 116 -12.78 -10.01 -43.42
N GLU A 117 -13.19 -10.20 -42.18
CA GLU A 117 -13.77 -9.15 -41.35
C GLU A 117 -12.79 -8.81 -40.21
N LEU A 118 -12.32 -7.57 -40.20
CA LEU A 118 -11.44 -7.06 -39.15
C LEU A 118 -12.25 -6.24 -38.15
N SER A 119 -12.47 -6.84 -36.97
CA SER A 119 -12.98 -6.12 -35.81
C SER A 119 -11.92 -5.14 -35.30
N CYS A 120 -12.26 -3.86 -35.22
CA CYS A 120 -11.39 -2.80 -34.77
C CYS A 120 -12.00 -2.06 -33.58
N ILE A 121 -11.23 -1.88 -32.52
CA ILE A 121 -11.66 -1.29 -31.25
C ILE A 121 -11.03 0.09 -31.06
N ASN A 122 -11.80 1.06 -30.56
CA ASN A 122 -11.28 2.39 -30.25
C ASN A 122 -10.38 2.38 -28.99
N VAL A 123 -9.75 3.50 -28.66
CA VAL A 123 -8.83 3.61 -27.51
C VAL A 123 -9.54 3.30 -26.19
N LEU A 124 -10.78 3.78 -26.02
CA LEU A 124 -11.56 3.57 -24.81
C LEU A 124 -11.84 2.08 -24.56
N THR A 125 -12.13 1.32 -25.61
CA THR A 125 -12.33 -0.13 -25.55
C THR A 125 -11.01 -0.86 -25.32
N ALA A 126 -9.92 -0.39 -25.92
CA ALA A 126 -8.60 -1.01 -25.77
C ALA A 126 -8.04 -0.98 -24.33
N LEU A 127 -8.54 -0.09 -23.46
CA LEU A 127 -8.13 0.00 -22.05
C LEU A 127 -8.36 -1.30 -21.27
N GLN A 128 -9.36 -2.12 -21.64
CA GLN A 128 -9.66 -3.40 -20.96
C GLN A 128 -8.52 -4.42 -21.05
N TYR A 129 -7.68 -4.33 -22.09
CA TYR A 129 -6.59 -5.29 -22.31
C TYR A 129 -5.32 -4.95 -21.53
N SER A 130 -5.36 -3.96 -20.63
CA SER A 130 -4.22 -3.57 -19.80
C SER A 130 -4.62 -3.35 -18.35
N LYS A 131 -3.82 -3.89 -17.44
CA LYS A 131 -3.89 -3.57 -16.01
C LYS A 131 -3.31 -2.18 -15.74
N TYR A 132 -3.73 -1.55 -14.64
CA TYR A 132 -3.16 -0.28 -14.19
C TYR A 132 -1.63 -0.35 -14.18
N ARG A 133 -0.97 0.70 -14.70
CA ARG A 133 0.50 0.77 -14.87
C ARG A 133 1.13 -0.39 -15.67
N ASN A 134 0.34 -1.10 -16.48
CA ASN A 134 0.77 -2.29 -17.23
C ASN A 134 1.33 -3.41 -16.34
N VAL A 135 0.83 -3.57 -15.10
CA VAL A 135 1.21 -4.72 -14.25
C VAL A 135 0.94 -6.04 -15.00
N GLY A 136 1.92 -6.96 -14.94
CA GLY A 136 1.87 -8.24 -15.66
C GLY A 136 2.49 -8.21 -17.06
N VAL A 137 2.86 -7.04 -17.59
CA VAL A 137 3.65 -6.92 -18.82
C VAL A 137 5.12 -7.22 -18.54
N GLN A 138 5.81 -7.85 -19.50
CA GLN A 138 7.23 -8.21 -19.36
C GLN A 138 8.10 -7.00 -18.96
N GLY A 139 8.84 -7.14 -17.86
CA GLY A 139 9.71 -6.09 -17.33
C GLY A 139 9.03 -5.12 -16.35
N ILE A 140 7.74 -5.28 -16.07
CA ILE A 140 7.01 -4.50 -15.07
C ILE A 140 6.45 -5.48 -14.03
N THR A 141 7.01 -5.46 -12.82
CA THR A 141 6.54 -6.33 -11.75
C THR A 141 5.51 -5.62 -10.87
N TYR A 142 4.51 -6.36 -10.38
CA TYR A 142 3.55 -5.86 -9.39
C TYR A 142 4.25 -5.18 -8.20
N LYS A 143 5.32 -5.80 -7.71
CA LYS A 143 6.12 -5.28 -6.60
C LYS A 143 6.73 -3.90 -6.90
N GLU A 144 7.36 -3.72 -8.06
CA GLU A 144 7.98 -2.43 -8.43
C GLU A 144 6.94 -1.32 -8.62
N VAL A 145 5.76 -1.64 -9.15
CA VAL A 145 4.67 -0.68 -9.30
C VAL A 145 4.10 -0.30 -7.94
N LYS A 146 3.82 -1.29 -7.09
CA LYS A 146 3.35 -1.08 -5.72
C LYS A 146 4.36 -0.28 -4.89
N GLU A 147 5.66 -0.52 -5.06
CA GLU A 147 6.75 0.25 -4.44
C GLU A 147 6.77 1.74 -4.79
N LYS A 148 6.26 2.12 -5.98
CA LYS A 148 6.24 3.51 -6.47
C LYS A 148 4.86 4.16 -6.34
N ALA A 149 3.87 3.43 -5.85
CA ALA A 149 2.51 3.93 -5.70
C ALA A 149 2.47 5.12 -4.73
N GLY A 150 1.73 6.15 -5.10
CA GLY A 150 1.54 7.32 -4.26
C GLY A 150 0.22 8.03 -4.52
N GLN A 151 0.08 9.21 -3.92
CA GLN A 151 -1.02 10.12 -4.23
C GLN A 151 -0.80 10.74 -5.61
N ARG A 152 -1.79 10.65 -6.49
CA ARG A 152 -1.74 11.26 -7.83
C ARG A 152 -2.99 12.03 -8.16
N SER A 153 -2.84 13.10 -8.93
CA SER A 153 -3.99 13.84 -9.45
C SER A 153 -4.78 12.98 -10.44
N PHE A 154 -6.10 13.22 -10.55
CA PHE A 154 -6.92 12.55 -11.56
C PHE A 154 -6.38 12.86 -12.96
N LEU A 155 -5.89 14.08 -13.19
CA LEU A 155 -5.31 14.52 -14.45
C LEU A 155 -4.10 13.67 -14.85
N ASP A 156 -3.17 13.42 -13.93
CA ASP A 156 -1.98 12.63 -14.21
C ASP A 156 -2.33 11.17 -14.54
N ILE A 157 -3.32 10.62 -13.83
CA ILE A 157 -3.81 9.26 -14.08
C ILE A 157 -4.47 9.18 -15.45
N ILE A 158 -5.47 10.03 -15.73
CA ILE A 158 -6.20 10.05 -17.01
C ILE A 158 -5.23 10.25 -18.17
N ARG A 159 -4.28 11.19 -18.03
CA ARG A 159 -3.27 11.46 -19.06
C ARG A 159 -2.46 10.21 -19.38
N GLU A 160 -1.95 9.51 -18.36
CA GLU A 160 -1.14 8.32 -18.54
C GLU A 160 -1.92 7.17 -19.19
N LEU A 161 -3.18 6.96 -18.77
CA LEU A 161 -4.03 5.90 -19.33
C LEU A 161 -4.31 6.13 -20.82
N LEU A 162 -4.65 7.37 -21.20
CA LEU A 162 -4.95 7.70 -22.59
C LEU A 162 -3.66 7.78 -23.45
N SER A 163 -2.58 8.37 -22.93
CA SER A 163 -1.32 8.51 -23.68
C SER A 163 -0.65 7.16 -23.94
N GLY A 164 -0.73 6.24 -22.97
CA GLY A 164 -0.11 4.91 -23.05
C GLY A 164 -0.60 4.03 -24.20
N LEU A 165 -1.76 4.35 -24.79
CA LEU A 165 -2.27 3.72 -26.01
C LEU A 165 -2.20 4.64 -27.23
N SER A 166 -2.11 5.96 -27.07
CA SER A 166 -2.22 6.89 -28.19
C SER A 166 -0.90 7.25 -28.89
N ASP A 167 0.27 6.97 -28.31
CA ASP A 167 1.57 7.47 -28.81
C ASP A 167 1.89 7.07 -30.27
N ASN A 168 1.37 5.94 -30.74
CA ASN A 168 1.53 5.47 -32.13
C ASN A 168 0.19 5.34 -32.87
N LEU A 169 -0.86 5.99 -32.37
CA LEU A 169 -2.22 5.84 -32.90
C LEU A 169 -2.40 6.56 -34.24
N ASP A 170 -1.70 7.67 -34.45
CA ASP A 170 -1.72 8.39 -35.73
C ASP A 170 -0.69 7.79 -36.69
N ILE A 171 -1.18 6.99 -37.63
CA ILE A 171 -0.35 6.31 -38.64
C ILE A 171 0.35 7.34 -39.54
N GLN A 172 -0.30 8.48 -39.83
CA GLN A 172 0.23 9.51 -40.73
C GLN A 172 1.14 10.52 -40.00
N GLY A 173 1.04 10.63 -38.67
CA GLY A 173 1.92 11.44 -37.82
C GLY A 173 1.69 12.96 -37.92
N ASN A 174 0.48 13.38 -38.28
CA ASN A 174 0.12 14.78 -38.55
C ASN A 174 -0.72 15.42 -37.43
N GLN A 175 -1.23 14.64 -36.48
CA GLN A 175 -2.16 15.08 -35.45
C GLN A 175 -1.69 14.69 -34.04
N SER A 176 -1.96 15.59 -33.09
CA SER A 176 -1.71 15.33 -31.67
C SER A 176 -3.01 15.00 -30.95
N LEU A 177 -2.93 14.11 -29.96
CA LEU A 177 -4.04 13.83 -29.06
C LEU A 177 -4.56 15.11 -28.39
N ALA A 178 -5.87 15.27 -28.28
CA ALA A 178 -6.50 16.32 -27.49
C ALA A 178 -7.52 15.72 -26.52
N CYS A 179 -7.64 16.27 -25.31
CA CYS A 179 -8.65 15.84 -24.35
C CYS A 179 -9.39 17.06 -23.80
N PHE A 180 -10.62 17.26 -24.27
CA PHE A 180 -11.44 18.43 -24.00
C PHE A 180 -12.39 18.16 -22.86
N TYR A 181 -12.44 19.04 -21.87
CA TYR A 181 -13.40 18.99 -20.77
C TYR A 181 -14.39 20.14 -20.81
N ASP A 182 -15.67 19.85 -20.58
CA ASP A 182 -16.78 20.80 -20.64
C ASP A 182 -16.91 21.73 -19.42
N GLY A 183 -16.14 21.47 -18.35
CA GLY A 183 -16.12 22.29 -17.15
C GLY A 183 -17.38 22.21 -16.30
N SER A 184 -18.16 21.13 -16.39
CA SER A 184 -19.45 20.96 -15.70
C SER A 184 -19.36 20.80 -14.18
N ILE A 185 -18.28 20.21 -13.67
CA ILE A 185 -17.99 19.98 -12.25
C ILE A 185 -16.71 20.72 -11.82
N GLY A 186 -16.70 21.25 -10.59
CA GLY A 186 -15.53 21.88 -9.97
C GLY A 186 -15.44 21.58 -8.47
N VAL A 187 -14.34 21.99 -7.82
CA VAL A 187 -14.19 21.86 -6.36
C VAL A 187 -15.07 22.90 -5.64
N SER A 188 -15.18 24.11 -6.20
CA SER A 188 -16.02 25.18 -5.67
C SER A 188 -16.50 26.13 -6.75
N LYS A 189 -17.47 26.99 -6.40
CA LYS A 189 -18.02 28.01 -7.32
C LYS A 189 -17.02 29.11 -7.70
N SER A 190 -16.08 29.44 -6.81
CA SER A 190 -15.09 30.51 -7.00
C SER A 190 -13.87 30.08 -7.80
N GLU A 191 -13.66 28.78 -7.98
CA GLU A 191 -12.49 28.23 -8.65
C GLU A 191 -12.75 27.94 -10.13
N ASN A 192 -11.66 27.80 -10.89
CA ASN A 192 -11.73 27.41 -12.30
C ASN A 192 -12.21 25.95 -12.39
N ALA A 193 -13.51 25.74 -12.62
CA ALA A 193 -14.11 24.42 -12.76
C ALA A 193 -13.39 23.52 -13.77
N PHE A 194 -12.77 24.09 -14.82
CA PHE A 194 -11.96 23.33 -15.78
C PHE A 194 -10.67 22.72 -15.19
N GLY A 195 -10.32 23.03 -13.94
CA GLY A 195 -9.12 22.55 -13.26
C GLY A 195 -9.34 21.35 -12.35
N ILE A 196 -10.58 20.85 -12.18
CA ILE A 196 -10.93 19.82 -11.19
C ILE A 196 -9.96 18.63 -11.17
N PHE A 197 -9.62 18.09 -12.34
CA PHE A 197 -8.75 16.91 -12.45
C PHE A 197 -7.34 17.12 -11.89
N SER A 198 -6.84 18.36 -11.87
CA SER A 198 -5.56 18.72 -11.25
C SER A 198 -5.68 19.08 -9.77
N GLN A 199 -6.89 19.40 -9.30
CA GLN A 199 -7.17 19.86 -7.94
C GLN A 199 -7.52 18.72 -7.00
N ILE A 200 -7.96 17.57 -7.52
CA ILE A 200 -8.20 16.37 -6.71
C ILE A 200 -7.25 15.24 -7.08
N GLY A 201 -6.91 14.43 -6.09
CA GLY A 201 -6.08 13.25 -6.27
C GLY A 201 -6.59 12.05 -5.50
N ILE A 202 -6.12 10.86 -5.87
CA ILE A 202 -6.41 9.59 -5.20
C ILE A 202 -5.14 8.76 -5.04
N HIS A 203 -5.17 7.83 -4.09
CA HIS A 203 -4.01 6.98 -3.82
C HIS A 203 -3.99 5.76 -4.74
N GLU A 204 -2.87 5.53 -5.44
CA GLU A 204 -2.74 4.46 -6.44
C GLU A 204 -2.92 3.04 -5.87
N LEU A 205 -2.73 2.85 -4.55
CA LEU A 205 -2.93 1.54 -3.91
C LEU A 205 -4.36 1.00 -4.07
N LEU A 206 -5.35 1.89 -4.16
CA LEU A 206 -6.74 1.51 -4.43
C LEU A 206 -6.86 0.64 -5.69
N PHE A 207 -6.08 0.94 -6.73
CA PHE A 207 -6.13 0.23 -8.01
C PHE A 207 -5.27 -1.04 -8.02
N LEU A 208 -4.31 -1.14 -7.09
CA LEU A 208 -3.38 -2.27 -7.02
C LEU A 208 -3.91 -3.42 -6.16
N SER A 209 -4.87 -3.15 -5.26
CA SER A 209 -5.45 -4.14 -4.35
C SER A 209 -4.37 -4.92 -3.56
N ASP A 210 -4.75 -6.05 -2.98
CA ASP A 210 -3.88 -6.87 -2.13
C ASP A 210 -2.88 -7.73 -2.91
N ASN A 211 -3.25 -8.15 -4.12
CA ASN A 211 -2.45 -9.05 -4.96
C ASN A 211 -2.50 -8.66 -6.44
N GLU A 212 -1.56 -9.22 -7.22
CA GLU A 212 -1.39 -8.95 -8.64
C GLU A 212 -2.61 -9.32 -9.49
N ASP A 213 -3.34 -10.38 -9.13
CA ASP A 213 -4.50 -10.86 -9.88
C ASP A 213 -5.66 -9.85 -9.83
N ASN A 214 -5.83 -9.19 -8.69
CA ASN A 214 -6.91 -8.24 -8.40
C ASN A 214 -6.61 -6.78 -8.81
N VAL A 215 -5.48 -6.52 -9.46
CA VAL A 215 -5.15 -5.18 -9.98
C VAL A 215 -6.20 -4.76 -11.01
N TRP A 216 -6.75 -3.55 -10.84
CA TRP A 216 -7.78 -3.01 -11.73
C TRP A 216 -7.23 -2.84 -13.15
N THR A 217 -8.09 -3.05 -14.13
CA THR A 217 -7.84 -2.67 -15.52
C THR A 217 -7.78 -1.16 -15.68
N ALA A 218 -7.08 -0.68 -16.72
CA ALA A 218 -7.08 0.73 -17.07
C ALA A 218 -8.49 1.26 -17.35
N GLU A 219 -9.38 0.40 -17.86
CA GLU A 219 -10.79 0.71 -18.08
C GLU A 219 -11.53 0.98 -16.77
N GLU A 220 -11.40 0.07 -15.78
CA GLU A 220 -12.04 0.21 -14.48
C GLU A 220 -11.58 1.48 -13.76
N VAL A 221 -10.28 1.79 -13.81
CA VAL A 221 -9.73 3.01 -13.22
C VAL A 221 -10.34 4.25 -13.86
N LEU A 222 -10.32 4.37 -15.19
CA LEU A 222 -10.90 5.54 -15.87
C LEU A 222 -12.40 5.67 -15.60
N THR A 223 -13.12 4.56 -15.63
CA THR A 223 -14.56 4.49 -15.37
C THR A 223 -14.89 5.02 -13.99
N GLU A 224 -14.25 4.51 -12.93
CA GLU A 224 -14.57 4.93 -11.55
C GLU A 224 -14.20 6.39 -11.29
N LEU A 225 -13.10 6.89 -11.86
CA LEU A 225 -12.71 8.30 -11.71
C LEU A 225 -13.72 9.26 -12.35
N LEU A 226 -14.21 8.94 -13.55
CA LEU A 226 -15.20 9.78 -14.25
C LEU A 226 -16.60 9.61 -13.68
N LYS A 227 -16.97 8.40 -13.27
CA LYS A 227 -18.25 8.08 -12.60
C LYS A 227 -18.40 8.85 -11.29
N TYR A 228 -17.33 8.92 -10.49
CA TYR A 228 -17.29 9.74 -9.27
C TYR A 228 -17.62 11.22 -9.55
N LEU A 229 -17.21 11.73 -10.71
CA LEU A 229 -17.51 13.11 -11.14
C LEU A 229 -18.82 13.23 -11.94
N ASN A 230 -19.57 12.15 -12.14
CA ASN A 230 -20.72 12.10 -13.05
C ASN A 230 -20.38 12.62 -14.47
N LEU A 231 -19.23 12.19 -14.99
CA LEU A 231 -18.72 12.54 -16.31
C LEU A 231 -18.66 11.32 -17.21
N HIS A 232 -18.72 11.58 -18.51
CA HIS A 232 -18.65 10.61 -19.59
C HIS A 232 -17.53 11.00 -20.55
N ILE A 233 -16.98 10.03 -21.27
CA ILE A 233 -15.94 10.25 -22.27
C ILE A 233 -16.30 9.61 -23.61
N VAL A 234 -16.10 10.34 -24.70
CA VAL A 234 -16.20 9.83 -26.07
C VAL A 234 -14.96 10.20 -26.87
N GLN A 235 -14.52 9.28 -27.73
CA GLN A 235 -13.44 9.51 -28.69
C GLN A 235 -14.03 9.86 -30.07
N GLN A 236 -13.51 10.90 -30.71
CA GLN A 236 -13.75 11.24 -32.12
C GLN A 236 -12.40 11.43 -32.80
N GLY A 237 -12.02 10.50 -33.68
CA GLY A 237 -10.67 10.45 -34.25
C GLY A 237 -9.61 10.46 -33.14
N PHE A 238 -8.79 11.51 -33.10
CA PHE A 238 -7.72 11.70 -32.11
C PHE A 238 -8.09 12.61 -30.92
N SER A 239 -9.36 13.05 -30.84
CA SER A 239 -9.85 13.92 -29.78
C SER A 239 -10.76 13.17 -28.82
N PHE A 240 -10.61 13.43 -27.53
CA PHE A 240 -11.44 12.91 -26.45
C PHE A 240 -12.27 14.05 -25.87
N TYR A 241 -13.54 13.79 -25.58
CA TYR A 241 -14.44 14.77 -24.99
C TYR A 241 -14.99 14.23 -23.68
N LEU A 242 -14.68 14.93 -22.59
CA LEU A 242 -15.13 14.69 -21.23
C LEU A 242 -16.29 15.64 -20.92
N PHE A 243 -17.47 15.10 -20.64
CA PHE A 243 -18.68 15.91 -20.50
C PHE A 243 -19.68 15.32 -19.52
N SER A 244 -20.65 16.13 -19.11
CA SER A 244 -21.87 15.67 -18.44
C SER A 244 -23.04 15.64 -19.41
N TRP A 245 -23.91 14.63 -19.33
CA TRP A 245 -25.14 14.59 -20.14
C TRP A 245 -26.03 15.82 -19.89
N GLU A 246 -26.04 16.35 -18.66
CA GLU A 246 -26.76 17.57 -18.30
C GLU A 246 -26.33 18.79 -19.14
N ASN A 247 -25.03 18.92 -19.42
CA ASN A 247 -24.53 20.01 -20.24
C ASN A 247 -24.85 19.79 -21.73
N VAL A 248 -24.74 18.54 -22.22
CA VAL A 248 -25.12 18.18 -23.60
C VAL A 248 -26.60 18.46 -23.86
N LYS A 249 -27.49 18.30 -22.86
CA LYS A 249 -28.93 18.57 -22.98
C LYS A 249 -29.29 20.06 -23.03
N LYS A 250 -28.38 20.99 -22.69
CA LYS A 250 -28.67 22.44 -22.71
C LYS A 250 -28.73 22.98 -24.14
N ALA A 251 -29.65 23.92 -24.38
CA ALA A 251 -29.77 24.63 -25.64
C ALA A 251 -28.75 25.80 -25.74
N GLU A 252 -27.48 25.52 -25.45
CA GLU A 252 -26.39 26.51 -25.35
C GLU A 252 -25.11 25.97 -25.98
N ASN A 253 -24.16 26.86 -26.29
CA ASN A 253 -22.85 26.44 -26.80
C ASN A 253 -22.08 25.70 -25.70
N ILE A 254 -21.42 24.60 -26.05
CA ILE A 254 -20.55 23.89 -25.13
C ILE A 254 -19.17 24.53 -25.19
N ALA A 255 -18.71 25.05 -24.05
CA ALA A 255 -17.35 25.54 -23.87
C ALA A 255 -16.45 24.41 -23.39
N TRP A 256 -15.38 24.17 -24.12
CA TRP A 256 -14.38 23.14 -23.84
C TRP A 256 -13.05 23.76 -23.49
N LYS A 257 -12.28 23.04 -22.66
CA LYS A 257 -10.87 23.34 -22.43
C LYS A 257 -10.06 22.07 -22.59
N ASP A 258 -9.02 22.12 -23.43
CA ASP A 258 -8.06 21.03 -23.53
C ASP A 258 -7.29 20.90 -22.22
N LEU A 259 -7.36 19.72 -21.60
CA LEU A 259 -6.69 19.40 -20.34
C LEU A 259 -5.16 19.44 -20.45
N TYR A 260 -4.61 19.26 -21.65
CA TYR A 260 -3.16 19.23 -21.86
C TYR A 260 -2.60 20.59 -22.26
N SER A 261 -3.18 21.21 -23.29
CA SER A 261 -2.67 22.49 -23.82
C SER A 261 -3.35 23.73 -23.24
N ASN A 262 -4.40 23.57 -22.42
CA ASN A 262 -5.28 24.64 -21.94
C ASN A 262 -5.97 25.47 -23.04
N LYS A 263 -5.93 25.01 -24.30
CA LYS A 263 -6.59 25.72 -25.41
C LYS A 263 -8.11 25.62 -25.29
N PRO A 264 -8.85 26.73 -25.45
CA PRO A 264 -10.30 26.69 -25.48
C PRO A 264 -10.79 26.17 -26.84
N LEU A 265 -11.91 25.46 -26.81
CA LEU A 265 -12.70 25.07 -27.98
C LEU A 265 -14.16 25.37 -27.67
N THR A 266 -14.95 25.75 -28.67
CA THR A 266 -16.40 25.96 -28.50
C THR A 266 -17.13 25.15 -29.55
N THR A 267 -18.06 24.29 -29.10
CA THR A 267 -19.02 23.64 -29.99
C THR A 267 -20.30 24.46 -30.00
N PRO A 268 -20.70 25.03 -31.16
CA PRO A 268 -21.92 25.82 -31.24
C PRO A 268 -23.16 24.94 -31.06
N HIS A 269 -24.17 25.46 -30.37
CA HIS A 269 -25.46 24.79 -30.30
C HIS A 269 -26.09 24.68 -31.68
N ARG A 270 -26.54 23.48 -32.05
CA ARG A 270 -27.25 23.20 -33.29
C ARG A 270 -28.54 22.44 -32.98
N LEU A 271 -29.67 22.98 -33.45
CA LEU A 271 -30.95 22.27 -33.45
C LEU A 271 -31.29 21.86 -34.89
N ILE A 272 -31.30 20.57 -35.15
CA ILE A 272 -31.45 19.97 -36.47
C ILE A 272 -32.86 19.38 -36.58
N GLY A 273 -33.70 19.96 -37.43
CA GLY A 273 -35.00 19.36 -37.73
C GLY A 273 -34.82 18.07 -38.54
N ILE A 274 -35.46 16.98 -38.09
CA ILE A 274 -35.54 15.70 -38.81
C ILE A 274 -36.57 15.87 -39.93
N THR A 275 -36.08 15.89 -41.17
CA THR A 275 -36.86 16.16 -42.39
C THR A 275 -36.47 15.20 -43.50
N THR A 276 -37.36 14.99 -44.47
CA THR A 276 -37.18 13.99 -45.54
C THR A 276 -35.97 14.24 -46.43
N ASP A 277 -35.48 15.48 -46.52
CA ASP A 277 -34.26 15.83 -47.24
C ASP A 277 -32.97 15.43 -46.50
N LYS A 278 -33.04 15.06 -45.22
CA LYS A 278 -31.88 14.71 -44.38
C LYS A 278 -31.87 13.26 -43.93
N VAL A 279 -33.02 12.60 -43.95
CA VAL A 279 -33.19 11.20 -43.54
C VAL A 279 -32.80 10.27 -44.69
N SER A 280 -32.12 9.18 -44.38
CA SER A 280 -31.74 8.12 -45.32
C SER A 280 -32.38 6.79 -44.90
N GLY A 281 -33.69 6.62 -45.14
CA GLY A 281 -34.41 5.42 -44.72
C GLY A 281 -35.88 5.68 -44.37
N THR A 282 -36.63 4.63 -44.05
CA THR A 282 -38.05 4.70 -43.63
C THR A 282 -38.37 3.83 -42.40
N ASP A 283 -37.32 3.33 -41.76
CA ASP A 283 -37.26 2.32 -40.70
C ASP A 283 -37.06 2.93 -39.30
N THR A 284 -37.39 4.22 -39.13
CA THR A 284 -37.39 4.89 -37.83
C THR A 284 -38.17 4.07 -36.80
N THR A 285 -37.52 3.71 -35.70
CA THR A 285 -38.16 3.02 -34.57
C THR A 285 -38.28 3.96 -33.37
N ILE A 286 -39.37 3.78 -32.60
CA ILE A 286 -39.63 4.56 -31.39
C ILE A 286 -39.94 3.58 -30.26
N SER A 287 -39.24 3.74 -29.15
CA SER A 287 -39.47 3.00 -27.91
C SER A 287 -39.57 3.96 -26.72
N VAL A 288 -39.97 3.42 -25.57
CA VAL A 288 -39.91 4.14 -24.30
C VAL A 288 -38.72 3.57 -23.53
N GLY A 289 -37.83 4.45 -23.08
CA GLY A 289 -36.67 4.06 -22.28
C GLY A 289 -37.04 3.47 -20.93
N GLU A 290 -36.06 2.92 -20.24
CA GLU A 290 -36.23 2.39 -18.90
C GLU A 290 -36.71 3.46 -17.91
N ILE A 291 -37.49 3.05 -16.91
CA ILE A 291 -38.08 3.96 -15.92
C ILE A 291 -37.75 3.45 -14.52
N TYR A 292 -36.94 4.18 -13.79
CA TYR A 292 -36.56 3.87 -12.41
C TYR A 292 -37.10 4.94 -11.48
N ASN A 293 -38.08 4.59 -10.66
CA ASN A 293 -38.64 5.55 -9.69
C ASN A 293 -37.90 5.55 -8.35
N GLN A 294 -36.87 4.72 -8.20
CA GLN A 294 -35.94 4.74 -7.09
C GLN A 294 -34.55 4.26 -7.53
N LEU A 295 -33.51 5.03 -7.20
CA LEU A 295 -32.10 4.67 -7.42
C LEU A 295 -31.44 4.41 -6.07
N LEU A 296 -30.66 3.33 -6.00
CA LEU A 296 -29.86 2.95 -4.85
C LEU A 296 -28.41 2.84 -5.32
N LEU A 297 -27.55 3.69 -4.78
CA LEU A 297 -26.11 3.67 -5.03
C LEU A 297 -25.39 3.17 -3.77
N THR A 298 -24.70 2.04 -3.89
CA THR A 298 -23.95 1.41 -2.80
C THR A 298 -22.47 1.81 -2.87
N CYS A 299 -21.92 2.30 -1.76
CA CYS A 299 -20.52 2.67 -1.66
C CYS A 299 -19.68 1.51 -1.13
N LYS A 300 -18.76 0.98 -1.95
CA LYS A 300 -17.77 -0.03 -1.56
C LYS A 300 -16.52 0.67 -1.06
N VAL A 301 -16.39 0.77 0.25
CA VAL A 301 -15.32 1.53 0.92
C VAL A 301 -14.15 0.61 1.24
N GLU A 302 -12.96 0.94 0.72
CA GLU A 302 -11.72 0.23 1.04
C GLU A 302 -10.98 0.94 2.18
N LYS A 303 -11.07 0.36 3.37
CA LYS A 303 -10.48 0.89 4.60
C LYS A 303 -9.01 0.49 4.73
N MET A 304 -8.21 1.37 5.33
CA MET A 304 -6.82 1.07 5.68
C MET A 304 -6.69 0.73 7.15
N GLU A 305 -6.35 -0.52 7.47
CA GLU A 305 -6.23 -0.99 8.86
C GLU A 305 -4.80 -0.87 9.42
N SER A 306 -3.78 -1.15 8.61
CA SER A 306 -2.37 -1.14 9.04
C SER A 306 -1.59 0.01 8.37
N LEU A 307 -0.95 0.85 9.19
CA LEU A 307 -0.10 1.94 8.70
C LEU A 307 1.29 1.43 8.29
N ILE A 308 1.85 0.58 9.14
CA ILE A 308 3.19 0.00 8.99
C ILE A 308 2.99 -1.50 9.08
N GLU A 309 3.37 -2.23 8.03
CA GLU A 309 3.37 -3.69 8.07
C GLU A 309 4.24 -4.17 9.22
N SER A 310 3.71 -5.09 10.02
CA SER A 310 4.47 -5.66 11.12
C SER A 310 5.74 -6.32 10.58
N PRO A 311 6.93 -6.00 11.14
CA PRO A 311 8.16 -6.71 10.79
C PRO A 311 8.13 -8.19 11.18
N LEU A 312 7.08 -8.65 11.88
CA LEU A 312 6.92 -10.00 12.41
C LEU A 312 5.73 -10.75 11.78
N GLU A 313 5.06 -10.16 10.78
CA GLU A 313 3.92 -10.75 10.07
C GLU A 313 4.32 -12.02 9.31
N GLU A 314 3.74 -13.17 9.68
CA GLU A 314 4.20 -14.48 9.19
C GLU A 314 4.07 -14.62 7.67
N SER A 315 3.01 -14.04 7.09
CA SER A 315 2.77 -14.04 5.65
C SER A 315 3.80 -13.24 4.83
N ALA A 316 4.44 -12.24 5.44
CA ALA A 316 5.43 -11.37 4.80
C ALA A 316 6.89 -11.75 5.11
N LEU A 317 7.12 -12.69 6.04
CA LEU A 317 8.45 -13.14 6.44
C LEU A 317 9.04 -14.19 5.49
N GLY A 318 10.16 -13.85 4.86
CA GLY A 318 11.00 -14.78 4.11
C GLY A 318 12.22 -15.27 4.90
N SER A 319 12.97 -16.20 4.31
CA SER A 319 14.32 -16.56 4.79
C SER A 319 15.22 -16.95 3.62
N TYR A 320 16.48 -16.50 3.66
CA TYR A 320 17.53 -16.98 2.75
C TYR A 320 18.01 -18.39 3.10
N PHE A 321 17.63 -18.91 4.27
CA PHE A 321 18.08 -20.19 4.80
C PHE A 321 16.95 -21.21 4.76
N ALA A 322 17.27 -22.41 4.27
CA ALA A 322 16.26 -23.46 4.03
C ALA A 322 15.59 -23.97 5.31
N ALA A 323 16.29 -23.94 6.44
CA ALA A 323 15.76 -24.43 7.72
C ALA A 323 16.41 -23.74 8.93
N ARG A 324 15.80 -23.96 10.10
CA ARG A 324 16.35 -23.62 11.41
C ARG A 324 17.63 -24.41 11.71
N GLN A 325 18.55 -23.80 12.44
CA GLN A 325 19.83 -24.38 12.84
C GLN A 325 19.95 -24.42 14.37
N LYS A 326 20.53 -25.49 14.92
CA LYS A 326 21.00 -25.50 16.31
C LYS A 326 22.18 -24.53 16.42
N TYR A 327 22.02 -23.47 17.20
CA TYR A 327 22.94 -22.32 17.24
C TYR A 327 23.68 -22.17 18.56
N MET A 328 23.02 -22.48 19.68
CA MET A 328 23.64 -22.35 21.00
C MET A 328 23.17 -23.48 21.92
N SER A 329 24.05 -23.98 22.78
CA SER A 329 23.70 -24.84 23.91
C SER A 329 24.08 -24.15 25.21
N GLU A 330 23.14 -24.04 26.14
CA GLU A 330 23.42 -23.67 27.52
C GLU A 330 23.76 -24.92 28.32
N LEU A 331 24.85 -24.89 29.07
CA LEU A 331 25.25 -25.96 29.98
C LEU A 331 25.07 -25.45 31.41
N ILE A 332 24.15 -26.07 32.15
CA ILE A 332 23.70 -25.61 33.45
C ILE A 332 23.95 -26.73 34.46
N SER A 333 24.57 -26.40 35.59
CA SER A 333 24.67 -27.28 36.75
C SER A 333 24.32 -26.52 38.01
N LEU A 334 23.16 -26.80 38.60
CA LEU A 334 22.68 -26.09 39.79
C LEU A 334 23.49 -26.49 41.03
N GLY A 335 23.75 -25.52 41.91
CA GLY A 335 24.56 -25.65 43.12
C GLY A 335 26.00 -25.15 42.96
N ASP A 336 26.68 -24.94 44.11
CA ASP A 336 28.09 -24.52 44.20
C ASP A 336 28.99 -25.56 44.90
N GLY A 337 28.42 -26.74 45.19
CA GLY A 337 29.11 -27.84 45.85
C GLY A 337 30.02 -28.65 44.91
N LYS A 338 30.81 -29.56 45.49
CA LYS A 338 31.73 -30.44 44.74
C LYS A 338 31.01 -31.30 43.69
N ARG A 339 29.77 -31.73 43.94
CA ARG A 339 28.97 -32.52 42.99
C ARG A 339 28.55 -31.68 41.79
N ALA A 340 28.00 -30.50 42.01
CA ALA A 340 27.67 -29.55 40.94
C ALA A 340 28.90 -29.17 40.10
N TYR A 341 30.05 -28.92 40.74
CA TYR A 341 31.30 -28.66 40.00
C TYR A 341 31.72 -29.82 39.09
N ARG A 342 31.63 -31.06 39.58
CA ARG A 342 31.93 -32.26 38.78
C ARG A 342 30.90 -32.42 37.65
N GLY A 343 29.62 -32.28 37.95
CA GLY A 343 28.57 -32.36 36.94
C GLY A 343 28.75 -31.33 35.83
N PHE A 344 29.10 -30.09 36.18
CA PHE A 344 29.44 -29.06 35.20
C PHE A 344 30.67 -29.41 34.35
N ARG A 345 31.71 -29.98 34.97
CA ARG A 345 32.90 -30.46 34.25
C ARG A 345 32.55 -31.54 33.24
N ASP A 346 31.76 -32.52 33.66
CA ASP A 346 31.40 -33.65 32.82
C ASP A 346 30.49 -33.16 31.66
N LEU A 347 29.54 -32.24 31.92
CA LEU A 347 28.76 -31.56 30.88
C LEU A 347 29.63 -30.86 29.82
N VAL A 348 30.71 -30.18 30.23
CA VAL A 348 31.61 -29.46 29.31
C VAL A 348 32.53 -30.41 28.53
N LEU A 349 33.10 -31.42 29.19
CA LEU A 349 34.14 -32.27 28.60
C LEU A 349 33.57 -33.47 27.86
N GLU A 350 32.44 -34.01 28.33
CA GLU A 350 31.83 -35.26 27.88
C GLU A 350 30.46 -35.01 27.21
N GLY A 351 29.83 -33.87 27.46
CA GLY A 351 28.50 -33.53 26.89
C GLY A 351 27.33 -34.20 27.62
N ASP A 352 27.59 -34.81 28.77
CA ASP A 352 26.64 -35.57 29.59
C ASP A 352 27.11 -35.59 31.06
N THR A 353 26.22 -35.93 32.00
CA THR A 353 26.57 -36.09 33.42
C THR A 353 25.55 -36.97 34.17
N ASP A 354 25.99 -37.58 35.28
CA ASP A 354 25.14 -38.28 36.25
C ASP A 354 24.58 -37.35 37.35
N TYR A 355 24.86 -36.05 37.26
CA TYR A 355 24.35 -35.07 38.20
C TYR A 355 22.91 -34.66 37.84
N ASP A 356 21.95 -35.14 38.62
CA ASP A 356 20.51 -34.96 38.38
C ASP A 356 20.08 -33.49 38.21
N ASP A 357 20.73 -32.55 38.91
CA ASP A 357 20.43 -31.11 38.84
C ASP A 357 21.22 -30.38 37.73
N GLY A 358 21.71 -31.13 36.75
CA GLY A 358 22.27 -30.62 35.50
C GLY A 358 21.23 -30.52 34.39
N SER A 359 21.41 -29.59 33.45
CA SER A 359 20.61 -29.52 32.22
C SER A 359 21.39 -28.96 31.04
N ILE A 360 20.94 -29.32 29.83
CA ILE A 360 21.41 -28.76 28.57
C ILE A 360 20.21 -28.16 27.85
N VAL A 361 20.29 -26.88 27.50
CA VAL A 361 19.25 -26.19 26.71
C VAL A 361 19.80 -25.89 25.33
N ASP A 362 19.29 -26.58 24.32
CA ASP A 362 19.64 -26.39 22.92
C ASP A 362 18.72 -25.36 22.27
N TRP A 363 19.30 -24.25 21.81
CA TRP A 363 18.62 -23.17 21.12
C TRP A 363 18.73 -23.34 19.61
N TYR A 364 17.58 -23.27 18.96
CA TYR A 364 17.42 -23.29 17.52
C TYR A 364 17.02 -21.91 17.04
N VAL A 365 17.64 -21.47 15.95
CA VAL A 365 17.39 -20.15 15.37
C VAL A 365 17.12 -20.27 13.88
N TRP A 366 16.32 -19.36 13.37
CA TRP A 366 16.04 -19.20 11.95
C TRP A 366 15.97 -17.71 11.65
N LEU A 367 16.94 -17.21 10.88
CA LEU A 367 17.00 -15.81 10.47
C LEU A 367 15.91 -15.54 9.45
N LYS A 368 15.20 -14.44 9.67
CA LYS A 368 14.07 -14.01 8.84
C LYS A 368 14.41 -12.69 8.17
N HIS A 369 13.84 -12.45 7.00
CA HIS A 369 13.88 -11.14 6.36
C HIS A 369 12.45 -10.73 6.00
N HIS A 370 12.24 -9.43 5.82
CA HIS A 370 10.98 -8.85 5.43
C HIS A 370 11.21 -7.93 4.23
N VAL A 371 10.25 -7.84 3.31
CA VAL A 371 10.42 -7.08 2.06
C VAL A 371 10.48 -5.56 2.28
N SER A 372 9.61 -5.04 3.16
CA SER A 372 9.48 -3.61 3.48
C SER A 372 10.40 -3.08 4.58
N TRP A 373 11.12 -3.97 5.29
CA TRP A 373 12.03 -3.61 6.38
C TRP A 373 13.48 -3.87 6.03
N ARG A 374 14.34 -2.89 6.27
CA ARG A 374 15.78 -2.98 6.01
C ARG A 374 16.56 -2.78 7.28
N PHE A 375 17.63 -3.55 7.46
CA PHE A 375 18.51 -3.52 8.62
C PHE A 375 19.93 -3.15 8.19
N PRO A 376 20.36 -1.89 8.34
CA PRO A 376 21.69 -1.47 7.91
C PRO A 376 22.81 -2.11 8.75
N MET A 377 23.88 -2.54 8.08
CA MET A 377 25.09 -3.00 8.74
C MET A 377 26.05 -1.83 8.97
N HIS A 378 26.37 -1.56 10.25
CA HIS A 378 27.29 -0.49 10.65
C HIS A 378 28.64 -1.07 11.08
N GLY A 379 29.71 -0.70 10.37
CA GLY A 379 31.08 -1.13 10.69
C GLY A 379 31.53 -2.45 10.05
N GLY A 380 32.85 -2.61 9.88
CA GLY A 380 33.47 -3.75 9.19
C GLY A 380 33.53 -3.61 7.66
N THR A 381 33.94 -4.68 6.96
CA THR A 381 34.15 -4.69 5.49
C THR A 381 32.86 -4.61 4.67
N GLY A 382 31.68 -4.67 5.31
CA GLY A 382 30.35 -4.55 4.68
C GLY A 382 29.54 -3.35 5.18
N SER A 383 30.20 -2.34 5.75
CA SER A 383 29.52 -1.14 6.27
C SER A 383 28.70 -0.46 5.17
N GLY A 384 27.41 -0.22 5.44
CA GLY A 384 26.46 0.36 4.48
C GLY A 384 25.67 -0.66 3.65
N GLU A 385 25.99 -1.96 3.74
CA GLU A 385 25.14 -3.02 3.16
C GLU A 385 23.92 -3.31 4.06
N GLU A 386 22.90 -3.96 3.48
CA GLU A 386 21.77 -4.52 4.25
C GLU A 386 22.22 -5.83 4.92
N LEU A 387 22.06 -5.90 6.24
CA LEU A 387 22.63 -6.94 7.11
C LEU A 387 22.12 -8.34 6.76
N MET A 388 20.81 -8.48 6.52
CA MET A 388 20.19 -9.77 6.20
C MET A 388 20.62 -10.27 4.82
N VAL A 389 20.77 -9.39 3.84
CA VAL A 389 21.28 -9.71 2.50
C VAL A 389 22.74 -10.10 2.58
N HIS A 390 23.58 -9.34 3.30
CA HIS A 390 25.01 -9.60 3.41
C HIS A 390 25.30 -11.02 3.90
N PHE A 391 24.69 -11.41 5.02
CA PHE A 391 24.86 -12.75 5.60
C PHE A 391 23.96 -13.81 4.96
N GLY A 392 22.90 -13.42 4.26
CA GLY A 392 22.00 -14.32 3.55
C GLY A 392 22.52 -14.78 2.19
N ARG A 393 23.53 -14.11 1.61
CA ARG A 393 24.10 -14.45 0.30
C ARG A 393 24.53 -15.92 0.24
N GLY A 394 23.84 -16.68 -0.61
CA GLY A 394 24.11 -18.10 -0.83
C GLY A 394 23.49 -19.06 0.18
N GLY A 395 22.72 -18.56 1.15
CA GLY A 395 21.94 -19.38 2.09
C GLY A 395 22.77 -20.26 3.04
N LYS A 396 23.97 -19.79 3.42
CA LYS A 396 24.94 -20.55 4.23
C LYS A 396 25.37 -19.81 5.47
N ASP A 397 25.86 -20.55 6.46
CA ASP A 397 26.51 -20.00 7.67
C ASP A 397 25.62 -19.01 8.45
N GLN A 398 24.35 -19.37 8.63
CA GLN A 398 23.35 -18.52 9.30
C GLN A 398 23.81 -17.98 10.66
N GLN A 399 24.62 -18.74 11.41
CA GLN A 399 25.16 -18.30 12.70
C GLN A 399 25.98 -17.00 12.62
N ALA A 400 26.58 -16.69 11.46
CA ALA A 400 27.54 -15.60 11.32
C ALA A 400 26.92 -14.23 11.64
N LEU A 401 25.67 -14.00 11.24
CA LEU A 401 24.94 -12.77 11.56
C LEU A 401 24.74 -12.63 13.08
N LEU A 402 24.33 -13.70 13.76
CA LEU A 402 24.12 -13.67 15.22
C LEU A 402 25.44 -13.51 16.00
N GLN A 403 26.53 -14.06 15.46
CA GLN A 403 27.88 -13.81 15.97
C GLN A 403 28.31 -12.36 15.79
N TRP A 404 27.90 -11.73 14.69
CA TRP A 404 28.13 -10.31 14.45
C TRP A 404 27.30 -9.44 15.41
N LEU A 405 26.01 -9.75 15.61
CA LEU A 405 25.15 -9.02 16.55
C LEU A 405 25.66 -9.08 17.99
N GLY A 406 26.26 -10.18 18.43
CA GLY A 406 26.83 -10.27 19.79
C GLY A 406 28.06 -9.38 20.03
N LYS A 407 28.57 -8.72 18.99
CA LYS A 407 29.77 -7.85 19.05
C LYS A 407 29.51 -6.43 18.55
N ASN A 408 28.43 -6.21 17.79
CA ASN A 408 28.12 -4.95 17.13
C ASN A 408 26.70 -4.51 17.44
N LEU A 409 26.49 -3.20 17.40
CA LEU A 409 25.18 -2.57 17.49
C LEU A 409 24.44 -2.72 16.16
N GLY A 410 23.15 -3.05 16.20
CA GLY A 410 22.32 -3.25 15.02
C GLY A 410 21.05 -4.04 15.33
N ALA A 411 20.23 -4.31 14.32
CA ALA A 411 19.00 -5.07 14.49
C ALA A 411 18.85 -6.20 13.46
N ALA A 412 18.05 -7.21 13.80
CA ALA A 412 17.68 -8.29 12.88
C ALA A 412 16.36 -8.95 13.29
N LEU A 413 15.75 -9.67 12.34
CA LEU A 413 14.59 -10.51 12.58
C LEU A 413 15.05 -11.96 12.80
N VAL A 414 14.72 -12.48 13.99
CA VAL A 414 15.17 -13.80 14.43
C VAL A 414 13.97 -14.58 14.92
N SER A 415 13.76 -15.76 14.35
CA SER A 415 12.87 -16.77 14.92
C SER A 415 13.71 -17.69 15.81
N TYR A 416 13.34 -17.91 17.07
CA TYR A 416 14.08 -18.81 17.94
C TYR A 416 13.20 -19.66 18.86
N GLY A 417 13.71 -20.83 19.23
CA GLY A 417 13.06 -21.78 20.13
C GLY A 417 14.08 -22.65 20.85
N LYS A 418 13.65 -23.37 21.89
CA LYS A 418 14.54 -24.21 22.70
C LYS A 418 14.07 -25.65 22.84
N VAL A 419 15.03 -26.54 23.07
CA VAL A 419 14.83 -27.92 23.54
C VAL A 419 15.67 -28.10 24.80
N GLU A 420 15.01 -28.42 25.91
CA GLU A 420 15.69 -28.68 27.17
C GLU A 420 15.85 -30.18 27.42
N ARG A 421 17.04 -30.57 27.85
CA ARG A 421 17.39 -31.93 28.28
C ARG A 421 17.84 -31.88 29.74
N ALA A 422 16.97 -32.30 30.65
CA ALA A 422 17.30 -32.45 32.07
C ALA A 422 18.10 -33.74 32.32
N MET A 423 19.18 -33.63 33.10
CA MET A 423 20.09 -34.77 33.37
C MET A 423 19.52 -35.76 34.39
N ALA A 424 18.46 -35.37 35.13
CA ALA A 424 17.69 -36.29 35.98
C ALA A 424 17.06 -37.47 35.22
N ARG A 425 16.93 -37.39 33.87
CA ARG A 425 16.45 -38.48 32.97
C ARG A 425 15.11 -39.10 33.40
N LYS A 426 14.24 -38.32 34.04
CA LYS A 426 12.91 -38.77 34.47
C LYS A 426 11.88 -38.83 33.34
N ASP A 427 12.21 -38.23 32.19
CA ASP A 427 11.39 -38.19 30.98
C ASP A 427 12.28 -38.49 29.77
N ASN A 428 11.86 -39.46 28.97
CA ASN A 428 12.51 -39.86 27.71
C ASN A 428 11.60 -39.66 26.49
N SER A 429 10.49 -38.92 26.66
CA SER A 429 9.55 -38.63 25.59
C SER A 429 10.26 -37.88 24.45
N PRO A 430 10.04 -38.27 23.19
CA PRO A 430 10.62 -37.56 22.07
C PRO A 430 10.00 -36.17 21.94
N VAL A 431 10.82 -35.16 21.62
CA VAL A 431 10.36 -33.80 21.33
C VAL A 431 9.82 -33.76 19.91
N SER A 432 8.50 -33.66 19.75
CA SER A 432 7.82 -33.70 18.45
C SER A 432 7.84 -32.35 17.71
N LYS A 433 7.90 -31.22 18.44
CA LYS A 433 7.88 -29.86 17.88
C LYS A 433 8.77 -28.92 18.70
N ILE A 434 9.49 -28.05 17.99
CA ILE A 434 10.18 -26.89 18.58
C ILE A 434 9.29 -25.68 18.30
N ASN A 435 8.71 -25.09 19.33
CA ASN A 435 7.97 -23.84 19.21
C ASN A 435 8.98 -22.70 19.05
N MET A 436 8.80 -21.91 17.99
CA MET A 436 9.70 -20.83 17.62
C MET A 436 8.92 -19.53 17.64
N ASP A 437 9.46 -18.49 18.27
CA ASP A 437 8.87 -17.15 18.31
C ASP A 437 9.64 -16.22 17.39
N ASN A 438 8.94 -15.43 16.57
CA ASN A 438 9.54 -14.37 15.75
C ASN A 438 9.75 -13.12 16.59
N VAL A 439 10.97 -12.57 16.56
CA VAL A 439 11.38 -11.45 17.41
C VAL A 439 12.19 -10.44 16.60
N LEU A 440 11.90 -9.15 16.78
CA LEU A 440 12.78 -8.07 16.36
C LEU A 440 13.82 -7.85 17.46
N VAL A 441 15.08 -8.14 17.14
CA VAL A 441 16.21 -8.03 18.07
C VAL A 441 16.96 -6.75 17.78
N LEU A 442 17.18 -5.92 18.81
CA LEU A 442 18.09 -4.77 18.78
C LEU A 442 19.27 -5.09 19.70
N SER A 443 20.46 -5.25 19.14
CA SER A 443 21.66 -5.56 19.91
C SER A 443 22.20 -4.34 20.65
N VAL A 444 22.55 -4.52 21.92
CA VAL A 444 23.05 -3.46 22.82
C VAL A 444 24.47 -3.78 23.31
N ASN A 445 24.75 -5.05 23.60
CA ASN A 445 26.06 -5.56 24.03
C ASN A 445 26.65 -4.87 25.27
N GLY A 446 25.82 -4.63 26.29
CA GLY A 446 26.23 -3.98 27.53
C GLY A 446 27.42 -4.64 28.25
N ASN A 447 28.25 -3.83 28.92
CA ASN A 447 29.47 -4.29 29.59
C ASN A 447 29.36 -4.48 31.13
N GLY A 448 28.17 -4.26 31.69
CA GLY A 448 27.82 -4.44 33.09
C GLY A 448 28.39 -3.38 34.04
N LYS A 449 28.80 -2.21 33.53
CA LYS A 449 29.40 -1.13 34.32
C LYS A 449 28.35 -0.13 34.81
N ASN A 450 28.34 0.13 36.11
CA ASN A 450 27.42 1.10 36.73
C ASN A 450 27.83 2.58 36.54
N SER A 451 29.08 2.85 36.16
CA SER A 451 29.58 4.21 35.95
C SER A 451 29.28 4.66 34.52
N ALA A 452 28.62 5.80 34.34
CA ALA A 452 28.31 6.37 33.02
C ALA A 452 29.56 6.60 32.14
N ALA A 453 30.71 6.91 32.74
CA ALA A 453 31.96 7.12 32.00
C ALA A 453 32.61 5.81 31.48
N GLU A 454 32.29 4.67 32.10
CA GLU A 454 32.81 3.35 31.72
C GLU A 454 31.77 2.48 31.01
N ALA A 455 30.51 2.93 30.95
CA ALA A 455 29.40 2.19 30.38
C ALA A 455 29.54 2.06 28.85
N TYR A 456 29.17 0.88 28.35
CA TYR A 456 28.98 0.62 26.94
C TYR A 456 27.57 0.05 26.73
N PRO A 457 26.85 0.42 25.66
CA PRO A 457 27.25 1.37 24.62
C PRO A 457 27.29 2.81 25.13
N ASN A 458 28.20 3.61 24.57
CA ASN A 458 28.31 5.05 24.85
C ASN A 458 27.65 5.87 23.73
N GLU A 459 27.53 7.19 23.93
CA GLU A 459 26.85 8.09 22.98
C GLU A 459 27.42 7.99 21.56
N SER A 460 28.75 7.97 21.41
CA SER A 460 29.40 7.87 20.10
C SER A 460 29.09 6.56 19.39
N ALA A 461 29.08 5.43 20.12
CA ALA A 461 28.74 4.13 19.57
C ALA A 461 27.28 4.11 19.10
N LEU A 462 26.36 4.62 19.92
CA LEU A 462 24.93 4.72 19.57
C LEU A 462 24.72 5.59 18.33
N ARG A 463 25.32 6.79 18.29
CA ARG A 463 25.23 7.72 17.15
C ARG A 463 25.76 7.11 15.85
N SER A 464 26.84 6.33 15.92
CA SER A 464 27.44 5.66 14.75
C SER A 464 26.63 4.49 14.20
N ALA A 465 25.68 3.96 14.98
CA ALA A 465 24.86 2.81 14.62
C ALA A 465 23.44 3.20 14.16
N ILE A 466 23.16 4.49 13.99
CA ILE A 466 21.87 4.98 13.48
C ILE A 466 21.83 4.86 11.95
N PRO A 467 20.73 4.36 11.35
CA PRO A 467 19.56 3.75 11.98
C PRO A 467 19.74 2.23 12.17
N TYR A 468 19.02 1.65 13.14
CA TYR A 468 18.99 0.19 13.38
C TYR A 468 18.08 -0.53 12.38
N ALA A 469 16.94 0.07 12.05
CA ALA A 469 16.02 -0.46 11.07
C ALA A 469 15.28 0.68 10.37
N THR A 470 14.99 0.49 9.08
CA THR A 470 14.15 1.41 8.32
C THR A 470 12.99 0.63 7.71
N TYR A 471 11.79 1.08 8.02
CA TYR A 471 10.60 0.76 7.26
C TYR A 471 10.40 1.86 6.23
N VAL A 472 10.56 1.48 4.97
CA VAL A 472 10.17 2.33 3.86
C VAL A 472 8.83 1.77 3.42
N SER A 473 7.75 2.51 3.65
CA SER A 473 6.44 2.02 3.26
C SER A 473 6.43 1.77 1.76
N GLN A 474 5.96 0.61 1.37
CA GLN A 474 5.52 0.34 0.00
C GLN A 474 4.01 0.61 -0.12
N HIS A 475 3.29 0.88 0.99
CA HIS A 475 1.84 0.65 1.11
C HIS A 475 1.04 1.68 1.92
N SER A 476 1.58 2.88 2.17
CA SER A 476 0.81 3.85 2.96
C SER A 476 1.05 5.25 2.45
N GLY A 477 0.14 5.67 1.59
CA GLY A 477 -0.24 7.06 1.44
C GLY A 477 -1.76 7.14 1.49
N GLY A 478 -2.24 8.30 1.90
CA GLY A 478 -3.62 8.55 2.24
C GLY A 478 -3.71 9.80 3.10
N MET A 479 -4.93 10.18 3.44
CA MET A 479 -5.25 11.36 4.24
C MET A 479 -5.53 10.93 5.67
N PHE A 480 -4.55 11.09 6.57
CA PHE A 480 -4.62 10.62 7.95
C PHE A 480 -5.42 11.54 8.87
N SER A 481 -5.41 12.83 8.57
CA SER A 481 -6.24 13.80 9.27
C SER A 481 -7.72 13.60 8.95
N PRO A 482 -8.60 13.60 9.96
CA PRO A 482 -10.04 13.61 9.74
C PRO A 482 -10.49 14.93 9.11
N VAL A 483 -11.69 14.93 8.53
CA VAL A 483 -12.28 16.08 7.83
C VAL A 483 -13.02 17.06 8.76
N ASP A 484 -13.19 16.71 10.03
CA ASP A 484 -13.86 17.50 11.08
C ASP A 484 -13.03 17.54 12.38
N GLU A 485 -13.37 18.48 13.28
CA GLU A 485 -12.61 18.69 14.53
C GLU A 485 -13.11 17.79 15.67
N GLU A 486 -14.30 17.20 15.50
CA GLU A 486 -14.96 16.32 16.45
C GLU A 486 -14.30 14.94 16.49
N THR A 487 -13.79 14.48 15.35
CA THR A 487 -13.10 13.19 15.20
C THR A 487 -11.61 13.33 15.40
N THR A 488 -10.99 12.36 16.07
CA THR A 488 -9.53 12.20 16.13
C THR A 488 -9.14 10.81 15.68
N ASN A 489 -8.21 10.74 14.73
CA ASN A 489 -7.57 9.48 14.34
C ASN A 489 -6.32 9.26 15.18
N TYR A 490 -5.90 8.01 15.37
CA TYR A 490 -4.76 7.63 16.19
C TYR A 490 -3.91 6.59 15.48
N ILE A 491 -2.59 6.76 15.55
CA ILE A 491 -1.63 5.71 15.21
C ILE A 491 -1.29 4.98 16.51
N VAL A 492 -1.67 3.72 16.60
CA VAL A 492 -1.51 2.90 17.82
C VAL A 492 -0.39 1.89 17.62
N PHE A 493 0.65 2.00 18.44
CA PHE A 493 1.73 1.03 18.56
C PHE A 493 1.42 0.03 19.67
N SER A 494 1.41 -1.26 19.35
CA SER A 494 1.18 -2.33 20.31
C SER A 494 2.21 -3.45 20.17
N GLY A 495 2.28 -4.30 21.19
CA GLY A 495 3.19 -5.43 21.25
C GLY A 495 3.82 -5.62 22.61
N LYS A 496 4.91 -6.39 22.66
CA LYS A 496 5.67 -6.66 23.89
C LYS A 496 7.14 -6.35 23.72
N MET A 497 7.77 -5.88 24.78
CA MET A 497 9.18 -5.55 24.83
C MET A 497 9.86 -6.16 26.04
N LEU A 498 11.12 -6.53 25.86
CA LEU A 498 11.97 -7.13 26.87
C LEU A 498 13.38 -6.55 26.79
N LEU A 499 13.93 -6.16 27.94
CA LEU A 499 15.36 -5.91 28.12
C LEU A 499 16.06 -7.20 28.54
N ASN A 500 16.73 -7.87 27.60
CA ASN A 500 17.45 -9.12 27.86
C ASN A 500 18.72 -8.83 28.69
N PRO A 501 18.89 -9.38 29.90
CA PRO A 501 20.04 -9.06 30.76
C PRO A 501 21.37 -9.52 30.17
N THR A 502 22.45 -8.88 30.62
CA THR A 502 23.79 -9.47 30.53
C THR A 502 23.94 -10.57 31.58
N VAL A 503 24.07 -11.82 31.14
CA VAL A 503 24.20 -12.96 32.06
C VAL A 503 25.66 -13.33 32.24
N LYS A 504 26.11 -13.34 33.50
CA LYS A 504 27.45 -13.78 33.86
C LYS A 504 27.60 -15.29 33.65
N VAL A 505 28.62 -15.70 32.91
CA VAL A 505 29.05 -17.10 32.77
C VAL A 505 30.14 -17.43 33.79
N THR A 506 30.25 -18.71 34.17
CA THR A 506 31.36 -19.23 34.97
C THR A 506 32.68 -19.05 34.26
N ALA A 507 32.72 -19.38 32.98
CA ALA A 507 33.77 -19.00 32.04
C ALA A 507 33.27 -19.26 30.61
N LYS A 508 33.99 -18.73 29.62
CA LYS A 508 33.71 -19.03 28.21
C LYS A 508 33.94 -20.51 27.92
N TYR A 509 33.13 -21.09 27.03
CA TYR A 509 33.20 -22.52 26.74
C TYR A 509 34.56 -22.92 26.15
N TYR A 510 35.16 -22.09 25.28
CA TYR A 510 36.52 -22.33 24.78
C TYR A 510 37.54 -22.44 25.90
N ASP A 511 37.53 -21.50 26.86
CA ASP A 511 38.44 -21.52 28.00
C ASP A 511 38.23 -22.77 28.86
N LEU A 512 36.98 -23.13 29.12
CA LEU A 512 36.65 -24.35 29.87
C LEU A 512 37.10 -25.62 29.14
N ARG A 513 37.20 -25.61 27.81
CA ARG A 513 37.62 -26.77 27.02
C ARG A 513 39.13 -26.88 26.85
N THR A 514 39.83 -25.74 26.85
CA THR A 514 41.26 -25.67 26.45
C THR A 514 42.21 -25.34 27.59
N LYS A 515 41.74 -24.76 28.70
CA LYS A 515 42.56 -24.33 29.84
C LYS A 515 42.41 -25.24 31.05
N GLU A 516 43.41 -25.22 31.93
CA GLU A 516 43.36 -25.94 33.21
C GLU A 516 42.39 -25.25 34.19
N TRP A 517 41.48 -26.03 34.80
CA TRP A 517 40.49 -25.50 35.75
C TRP A 517 41.13 -25.29 37.12
N VAL A 518 41.07 -24.06 37.64
CA VAL A 518 41.59 -23.68 38.95
C VAL A 518 40.50 -23.17 39.90
N PHE A 519 40.86 -22.99 41.16
CA PHE A 519 40.03 -22.39 42.20
C PHE A 519 40.71 -21.15 42.76
N MET A 520 40.09 -19.98 42.57
CA MET A 520 40.60 -18.69 43.05
C MET A 520 39.59 -18.01 43.98
N PRO A 521 39.50 -18.42 45.26
CA PRO A 521 38.46 -17.95 46.19
C PRO A 521 38.53 -16.45 46.52
N PHE A 522 39.66 -15.78 46.29
CA PHE A 522 39.89 -14.37 46.60
C PHE A 522 39.87 -13.47 45.35
N GLY A 523 39.52 -14.01 44.18
CA GLY A 523 39.56 -13.29 42.90
C GLY A 523 40.97 -13.01 42.39
N GLY A 524 41.06 -12.37 41.22
CA GLY A 524 42.31 -12.06 40.52
C GLY A 524 42.31 -12.54 39.06
N THR A 525 43.33 -12.15 38.29
CA THR A 525 43.53 -12.66 36.93
C THR A 525 44.09 -14.08 37.00
N PRO A 526 43.44 -15.08 36.38
CA PRO A 526 44.00 -16.43 36.33
C PRO A 526 45.38 -16.44 35.65
N PRO A 527 46.33 -17.28 36.11
CA PRO A 527 47.59 -17.51 35.43
C PRO A 527 47.37 -17.94 33.98
N GLU A 528 48.35 -17.67 33.13
CA GLU A 528 48.32 -18.07 31.74
C GLU A 528 48.03 -19.58 31.59
N GLY A 529 47.14 -19.93 30.66
CA GLY A 529 46.70 -21.31 30.45
C GLY A 529 45.69 -21.87 31.47
N LYS A 530 45.23 -21.06 32.44
CA LYS A 530 44.27 -21.49 33.48
C LYS A 530 42.97 -20.68 33.47
N VAL A 531 41.90 -21.26 34.02
CA VAL A 531 40.57 -20.62 34.14
C VAL A 531 39.97 -20.89 35.53
N ASP A 532 39.56 -19.84 36.24
CA ASP A 532 38.86 -20.01 37.53
C ASP A 532 37.42 -20.44 37.31
N VAL A 533 37.09 -21.63 37.79
CA VAL A 533 35.75 -22.21 37.66
C VAL A 533 35.10 -22.29 39.02
N ARG A 534 35.78 -22.92 39.98
CA ARG A 534 35.18 -23.25 41.29
C ARG A 534 34.87 -22.00 42.12
N GLY A 535 35.61 -20.90 41.95
CA GLY A 535 35.37 -19.62 42.61
C GLY A 535 34.32 -18.77 41.90
N ASN A 536 33.94 -19.12 40.66
CA ASN A 536 33.18 -18.26 39.76
C ASN A 536 31.80 -18.83 39.42
N VAL A 537 30.96 -19.02 40.44
CA VAL A 537 29.54 -19.38 40.26
C VAL A 537 28.68 -18.18 39.88
N THR A 538 27.66 -18.40 39.06
CA THR A 538 26.63 -17.40 38.72
C THR A 538 25.36 -17.64 39.52
N LYS A 539 24.34 -16.79 39.31
CA LYS A 539 23.03 -16.91 39.96
C LYS A 539 21.91 -16.91 38.94
N ASN A 540 20.88 -17.72 39.16
CA ASN A 540 19.64 -17.68 38.38
C ASN A 540 18.69 -16.60 38.95
N LYS A 541 17.52 -16.45 38.31
CA LYS A 541 16.40 -15.60 38.78
C LYS A 541 16.04 -15.78 40.26
N LYS A 542 16.06 -17.03 40.77
CA LYS A 542 15.71 -17.36 42.17
C LYS A 542 16.83 -17.05 43.17
N GLY A 543 18.02 -16.67 42.68
CA GLY A 543 19.20 -16.45 43.50
C GLY A 543 20.01 -17.71 43.80
N ASP A 544 19.63 -18.86 43.24
CA ASP A 544 20.36 -20.12 43.39
C ASP A 544 21.71 -20.00 42.68
N ARG A 545 22.76 -20.51 43.32
CA ARG A 545 24.10 -20.56 42.73
C ARG A 545 24.18 -21.69 41.72
N LEU A 546 24.86 -21.47 40.60
CA LEU A 546 25.08 -22.49 39.58
C LEU A 546 26.39 -22.28 38.83
N TYR A 547 26.86 -23.36 38.20
CA TYR A 547 27.85 -23.27 37.14
C TYR A 547 27.15 -23.19 35.79
N TYR A 548 27.60 -22.26 34.93
CA TYR A 548 26.92 -21.91 33.69
C TYR A 548 27.90 -21.52 32.58
N THR A 549 27.67 -22.04 31.38
CA THR A 549 28.36 -21.56 30.17
C THR A 549 27.49 -21.75 28.92
N ARG A 550 27.96 -21.19 27.81
CA ARG A 550 27.30 -21.24 26.50
C ARG A 550 28.26 -21.78 25.47
N LYS A 551 27.83 -22.79 24.74
CA LYS A 551 28.52 -23.32 23.57
C LYS A 551 27.81 -22.87 22.31
N PHE A 552 28.53 -22.21 21.40
CA PHE A 552 27.98 -21.81 20.11
C PHE A 552 28.28 -22.85 19.04
N TRP A 553 27.36 -22.96 18.09
CA TRP A 553 27.41 -23.93 17.01
C TRP A 553 27.42 -23.22 15.66
N LYS A 554 28.14 -23.80 14.71
CA LYS A 554 28.17 -23.40 13.31
C LYS A 554 27.84 -24.55 12.39
N GLN A 555 27.27 -24.21 11.25
CA GLN A 555 26.90 -25.13 10.19
C GLN A 555 26.94 -24.38 8.87
N THR A 556 27.49 -24.98 7.83
CA THR A 556 27.53 -24.33 6.51
C THR A 556 26.15 -24.36 5.87
N TYR A 557 25.47 -25.49 5.86
CA TYR A 557 24.12 -25.62 5.29
C TYR A 557 23.12 -26.01 6.36
N SER A 558 22.13 -25.17 6.65
CA SER A 558 21.06 -25.53 7.58
C SER A 558 20.03 -26.51 6.99
N ASP A 559 20.03 -26.70 5.67
CA ASP A 559 19.14 -27.64 4.99
C ASP A 559 19.44 -29.10 5.42
N PRO A 560 18.47 -29.79 6.04
CA PRO A 560 18.64 -31.19 6.47
C PRO A 560 19.03 -32.14 5.34
N LYS A 561 18.73 -31.82 4.07
CA LYS A 561 19.11 -32.64 2.91
C LYS A 561 20.62 -32.82 2.74
N HIS A 562 21.42 -31.87 3.25
CA HIS A 562 22.88 -31.97 3.19
C HIS A 562 23.45 -32.90 4.25
N ASN A 563 22.64 -33.34 5.21
CA ASN A 563 23.02 -34.24 6.31
C ASN A 563 24.30 -33.78 7.06
N GLU A 564 24.48 -32.46 7.17
CA GLU A 564 25.60 -31.85 7.88
C GLU A 564 25.29 -31.81 9.38
N GLU A 565 26.19 -32.34 10.21
CA GLU A 565 26.10 -32.17 11.66
C GLU A 565 26.66 -30.80 12.09
N THR A 566 25.97 -30.15 13.03
CA THR A 566 26.44 -28.88 13.62
C THR A 566 27.76 -29.08 14.36
N ARG A 567 28.71 -28.18 14.13
CA ARG A 567 30.04 -28.22 14.74
C ARG A 567 30.21 -27.09 15.74
N TRP A 568 31.08 -27.28 16.73
CA TRP A 568 31.42 -26.22 17.68
C TRP A 568 32.04 -25.03 16.93
N ASP A 569 31.54 -23.83 17.20
CA ASP A 569 32.13 -22.59 16.72
C ASP A 569 33.23 -22.12 17.68
N GLU A 570 34.47 -22.55 17.42
CA GLU A 570 35.65 -22.16 18.20
C GLU A 570 35.93 -20.64 18.18
N SER A 571 35.42 -19.93 17.16
CA SER A 571 35.57 -18.47 17.01
C SER A 571 34.41 -17.66 17.57
N GLY A 572 33.32 -18.32 18.00
CA GLY A 572 32.00 -17.74 18.24
C GLY A 572 31.63 -17.51 19.71
N ASP A 573 32.59 -17.33 20.61
CA ASP A 573 32.38 -17.30 22.06
C ASP A 573 31.64 -16.06 22.62
N SER A 574 31.19 -15.16 21.74
CA SER A 574 30.55 -13.88 22.08
C SER A 574 29.34 -13.56 21.20
N GLY A 575 28.65 -14.57 20.66
CA GLY A 575 27.47 -14.35 19.84
C GLY A 575 26.26 -13.84 20.63
N TRP A 576 25.26 -13.29 19.92
CA TRP A 576 23.96 -12.96 20.50
C TRP A 576 23.31 -14.22 21.09
N TYR A 577 22.51 -14.07 22.14
CA TYR A 577 21.81 -15.18 22.80
C TYR A 577 20.34 -14.85 23.09
N PRO A 578 19.42 -15.82 22.91
CA PRO A 578 18.02 -15.69 23.26
C PRO A 578 17.78 -15.37 24.74
N PHE A 579 16.60 -14.84 25.04
CA PHE A 579 16.16 -14.67 26.43
C PHE A 579 15.75 -16.01 27.03
N THR A 580 16.05 -16.20 28.31
CA THR A 580 15.61 -17.36 29.10
C THR A 580 14.91 -16.88 30.37
N ASP A 581 13.83 -17.56 30.73
CA ASP A 581 12.99 -17.29 31.90
C ASP A 581 13.74 -17.48 33.24
N THR A 582 14.88 -18.18 33.21
CA THR A 582 15.78 -18.34 34.36
C THR A 582 16.79 -17.22 34.52
N ALA A 583 16.85 -16.26 33.58
CA ALA A 583 17.81 -15.17 33.60
C ALA A 583 17.59 -14.24 34.82
N PRO A 584 18.65 -13.60 35.34
CA PRO A 584 18.51 -12.67 36.46
C PRO A 584 17.61 -11.49 36.11
N GLU A 585 16.76 -11.11 37.06
CA GLU A 585 16.01 -9.86 37.01
C GLU A 585 16.76 -8.77 37.77
N LEU A 586 16.94 -7.61 37.15
CA LEU A 586 17.75 -6.52 37.69
C LEU A 586 16.94 -5.21 37.75
N TYR A 587 17.36 -4.33 38.66
CA TYR A 587 16.84 -2.97 38.86
C TYR A 587 15.34 -2.93 39.12
N GLU A 588 15.01 -3.06 40.40
CA GLU A 588 13.62 -2.96 40.86
C GLU A 588 13.18 -1.51 40.95
N PHE A 589 12.02 -1.20 40.39
CA PHE A 589 11.39 0.10 40.56
C PHE A 589 10.77 0.19 41.95
N LYS A 590 11.49 0.81 42.90
CA LYS A 590 11.08 0.87 44.31
C LYS A 590 10.40 2.18 44.69
N TYR A 591 10.87 3.30 44.12
CA TYR A 591 10.44 4.64 44.47
C TYR A 591 10.54 5.53 43.23
N SER A 592 9.57 6.43 43.04
CA SER A 592 9.61 7.43 41.95
C SER A 592 10.55 8.59 42.25
N SER A 593 10.76 8.89 43.53
CA SER A 593 11.77 9.85 43.99
C SER A 593 12.12 9.58 45.45
N VAL A 594 13.15 10.25 45.97
CA VAL A 594 13.58 10.09 47.37
C VAL A 594 12.42 10.44 48.32
N GLY A 595 11.92 9.44 49.06
CA GLY A 595 10.80 9.60 49.98
C GLY A 595 9.42 9.32 49.38
N ASP A 596 9.31 9.02 48.09
CA ASP A 596 8.05 8.83 47.38
C ASP A 596 7.87 7.39 46.89
N GLY A 597 7.04 6.64 47.61
CA GLY A 597 6.66 5.26 47.26
C GLY A 597 5.35 5.18 46.47
N THR A 598 4.91 6.27 45.85
CA THR A 598 3.76 6.26 44.93
C THR A 598 4.25 6.11 43.49
N ASP A 599 3.45 5.45 42.65
CA ASP A 599 3.78 5.21 41.25
C ASP A 599 3.55 6.47 40.42
N LYS A 600 4.65 7.10 39.96
CA LYS A 600 4.64 8.31 39.13
C LYS A 600 5.42 8.16 37.81
N ILE A 601 5.98 6.99 37.54
CA ILE A 601 6.76 6.76 36.32
C ILE A 601 5.89 6.00 35.34
N SER A 602 5.26 6.73 34.42
CA SER A 602 4.34 6.14 33.44
C SER A 602 5.03 5.63 32.17
N LYS A 603 6.34 5.91 32.00
CA LYS A 603 7.15 5.52 30.82
C LYS A 603 8.61 5.34 31.16
N VAL A 604 9.21 4.28 30.66
CA VAL A 604 10.66 4.19 30.40
C VAL A 604 10.85 4.08 28.89
N GLY A 605 11.27 5.17 28.23
CA GLY A 605 11.54 5.19 26.79
C GLY A 605 12.82 4.41 26.47
N LEU A 606 12.71 3.35 25.65
CA LEU A 606 13.81 2.41 25.40
C LEU A 606 14.31 2.42 23.97
N ILE A 607 13.47 2.77 23.01
CA ILE A 607 13.81 2.79 21.60
C ILE A 607 13.38 4.14 21.02
N ALA A 608 14.33 4.86 20.41
CA ALA A 608 14.04 6.09 19.69
C ALA A 608 13.62 5.77 18.25
N CYS A 609 12.54 6.41 17.80
CA CYS A 609 11.95 6.21 16.48
C CYS A 609 11.63 7.55 15.81
N MET A 610 11.69 7.59 14.49
CA MET A 610 11.12 8.68 13.69
C MET A 610 9.94 8.15 12.89
N LEU A 611 8.83 8.88 12.93
CA LEU A 611 7.67 8.65 12.08
C LEU A 611 7.45 9.90 11.26
N ILE A 612 7.47 9.74 9.93
CA ILE A 612 7.31 10.81 8.96
C ILE A 612 6.17 10.42 8.02
N ILE A 613 5.20 11.30 7.82
CA ILE A 613 4.10 11.10 6.89
C ILE A 613 4.02 12.33 5.99
N GLY A 614 4.24 12.14 4.68
CA GLY A 614 4.36 13.23 3.73
C GLY A 614 5.45 14.22 4.14
N ASP A 615 5.05 15.48 4.40
CA ASP A 615 5.92 16.56 4.86
C ASP A 615 5.90 16.77 6.38
N LYS A 616 5.24 15.90 7.15
CA LYS A 616 5.14 15.98 8.62
C LYS A 616 5.93 14.89 9.32
N CYS A 617 6.37 15.17 10.54
CA CYS A 617 6.97 14.20 11.44
C CYS A 617 6.41 14.34 12.86
N VAL A 618 6.44 13.26 13.62
CA VAL A 618 6.05 13.27 15.03
C VAL A 618 7.22 13.72 15.90
N VAL A 619 6.93 14.60 16.85
CA VAL A 619 7.85 15.03 17.90
C VAL A 619 7.25 14.78 19.27
N GLU A 620 8.01 14.12 20.14
CA GLU A 620 7.68 13.95 21.56
C GLU A 620 8.15 15.20 22.34
N THR A 621 7.21 15.96 22.92
CA THR A 621 7.48 17.26 23.59
C THR A 621 7.38 17.20 25.11
N GLY A 622 6.76 16.16 25.66
CA GLY A 622 6.55 15.98 27.08
C GLY A 622 7.20 14.72 27.65
N SER A 623 6.50 14.06 28.57
CA SER A 623 6.97 12.82 29.20
C SER A 623 6.88 11.59 28.29
N GLY A 624 6.19 11.74 27.16
CA GLY A 624 5.83 10.67 26.23
C GLY A 624 4.76 9.72 26.76
N SER A 625 4.12 10.04 27.89
CA SER A 625 3.19 9.16 28.58
C SER A 625 1.72 9.48 28.38
N GLN A 626 1.43 10.67 27.88
CA GLN A 626 0.10 11.11 27.50
C GLN A 626 0.01 11.26 25.98
N MET A 627 -1.20 11.24 25.43
CA MET A 627 -1.41 11.47 23.99
C MET A 627 -1.02 12.90 23.60
N GLU A 628 -1.16 13.87 24.52
CA GLU A 628 -0.83 15.27 24.32
C GLU A 628 0.68 15.54 24.25
N ASP A 629 1.51 14.56 24.65
CA ASP A 629 2.96 14.67 24.57
C ASP A 629 3.50 14.53 23.13
N PHE A 630 2.63 14.23 22.15
CA PHE A 630 3.00 14.05 20.75
C PHE A 630 2.40 15.15 19.86
N GLU A 631 3.25 15.73 19.01
CA GLU A 631 2.90 16.79 18.07
C GLU A 631 3.37 16.47 16.65
N TRP A 632 2.54 16.81 15.66
CA TRP A 632 2.94 16.80 14.26
C TRP A 632 3.60 18.13 13.87
N ARG A 633 4.81 18.05 13.32
CA ARG A 633 5.58 19.23 12.86
C ARG A 633 6.04 19.04 11.44
N LYS A 634 6.33 20.13 10.73
CA LYS A 634 6.97 20.05 9.41
C LYS A 634 8.31 19.32 9.52
N TYR A 635 8.45 18.26 8.75
CA TYR A 635 9.68 17.50 8.64
C TYR A 635 10.74 18.32 7.92
N LYS A 636 11.95 18.30 8.47
CA LYS A 636 13.16 18.85 7.87
C LYS A 636 14.09 17.72 7.49
N GLU A 637 14.57 17.73 6.26
CA GLU A 637 15.65 16.84 5.86
C GLU A 637 16.94 17.18 6.61
N ARG A 638 17.85 16.21 6.74
CA ARG A 638 19.09 16.39 7.51
C ARG A 638 19.94 17.55 7.00
N SER A 639 19.90 17.85 5.69
CA SER A 639 20.59 18.99 5.08
C SER A 639 19.96 20.36 5.41
N GLU A 640 18.71 20.38 5.85
CA GLU A 640 17.98 21.59 6.23
C GLU A 640 18.13 21.93 7.73
N CYS A 641 18.67 20.99 8.52
CA CYS A 641 18.92 21.16 9.95
C CYS A 641 20.29 21.81 10.20
N SER A 642 20.36 22.63 11.24
CA SER A 642 21.59 23.27 11.72
C SER A 642 22.57 22.30 12.38
N SER A 643 22.08 21.15 12.84
CA SER A 643 22.86 20.10 13.49
C SER A 643 22.14 18.74 13.44
N ASP A 644 22.89 17.66 13.67
CA ASP A 644 22.32 16.31 13.86
C ASP A 644 21.36 16.25 15.05
N ASP A 645 21.63 17.04 16.09
CA ASP A 645 20.78 17.06 17.29
C ASP A 645 19.42 17.70 16.97
N GLU A 646 19.38 18.76 16.14
CA GLU A 646 18.11 19.31 15.62
C GLU A 646 17.38 18.28 14.75
N TYR A 647 18.12 17.53 13.92
CA TYR A 647 17.51 16.50 13.06
C TYR A 647 16.87 15.39 13.88
N TYR A 648 17.58 14.85 14.88
CA TYR A 648 17.08 13.75 15.73
C TYR A 648 16.09 14.19 16.81
N GLN A 649 15.92 15.49 17.07
CA GLN A 649 14.78 15.99 17.86
C GLN A 649 13.43 15.76 17.16
N GLN A 650 13.43 15.45 15.87
CA GLN A 650 12.24 15.03 15.11
C GLN A 650 11.89 13.56 15.37
N SER A 651 11.90 13.13 16.64
CA SER A 651 11.72 11.74 17.05
C SER A 651 10.83 11.60 18.28
N PHE A 652 10.45 10.35 18.56
CA PHE A 652 9.73 9.95 19.76
C PHE A 652 10.30 8.62 20.29
N THR A 653 9.87 8.20 21.48
CA THR A 653 10.35 6.98 22.12
C THR A 653 9.25 5.95 22.32
N ILE A 654 9.58 4.67 22.13
CA ILE A 654 8.74 3.53 22.47
C ILE A 654 9.30 2.90 23.74
N GLY A 655 8.41 2.58 24.68
CA GLY A 655 8.73 2.21 26.05
C GLY A 655 7.75 1.22 26.65
N PHE A 656 7.91 0.95 27.94
CA PHE A 656 6.90 0.32 28.78
C PHE A 656 6.65 1.16 30.04
N ASP A 657 5.54 0.88 30.71
CA ASP A 657 5.12 1.50 31.97
C ASP A 657 5.42 0.55 33.16
N PRO A 658 6.53 0.75 33.90
CA PRO A 658 6.86 -0.10 35.05
C PRO A 658 6.00 0.23 36.27
N LYS A 659 5.66 -0.77 37.08
CA LYS A 659 4.99 -0.61 38.37
C LYS A 659 5.94 -0.77 39.55
N ILE A 660 5.56 -0.20 40.69
CA ILE A 660 6.37 -0.36 41.91
C ILE A 660 6.49 -1.85 42.26
N GLY A 661 7.72 -2.33 42.38
CA GLY A 661 8.08 -3.74 42.58
C GLY A 661 8.55 -4.45 41.30
N ASP A 662 8.29 -3.86 40.13
CA ASP A 662 8.70 -4.43 38.84
C ASP A 662 10.20 -4.36 38.62
N LYS A 663 10.72 -5.30 37.84
CA LYS A 663 12.14 -5.40 37.49
C LYS A 663 12.32 -4.94 36.04
N LEU A 664 13.11 -3.88 35.84
CA LEU A 664 13.23 -3.28 34.50
C LEU A 664 13.92 -4.21 33.49
N ILE A 665 14.87 -5.02 33.95
CA ILE A 665 15.64 -5.94 33.10
C ILE A 665 15.30 -7.38 33.46
N GLY A 666 15.14 -8.24 32.45
CA GLY A 666 14.85 -9.67 32.62
C GLY A 666 13.36 -10.00 32.72
N HIS A 667 12.49 -9.07 32.37
CA HIS A 667 11.03 -9.23 32.40
C HIS A 667 10.39 -8.70 31.09
N GLU A 668 9.37 -9.40 30.61
CA GLU A 668 8.61 -9.04 29.40
C GLU A 668 7.45 -8.11 29.79
N TYR A 669 7.35 -6.95 29.14
CA TYR A 669 6.29 -5.97 29.37
C TYR A 669 5.51 -5.74 28.07
N SER A 670 4.21 -5.45 28.19
CA SER A 670 3.49 -4.82 27.09
C SER A 670 4.09 -3.44 26.79
N LEU A 671 4.02 -3.02 25.53
CA LEU A 671 4.30 -1.64 25.17
C LEU A 671 3.43 -0.70 26.02
N GLN A 672 3.97 0.47 26.32
CA GLN A 672 3.28 1.47 27.14
C GLN A 672 1.89 1.74 26.59
N ASN A 673 0.90 1.77 27.49
CA ASN A 673 -0.46 2.16 27.16
C ASN A 673 -0.73 3.60 27.59
N ASN A 674 -1.05 4.50 26.65
CA ASN A 674 -1.55 5.84 26.94
C ASN A 674 -3.04 6.00 26.56
N ILE A 675 -3.69 4.91 26.12
CA ILE A 675 -5.12 4.88 25.80
C ILE A 675 -5.92 4.56 27.06
N SER A 676 -6.79 5.50 27.45
CA SER A 676 -7.85 5.26 28.42
C SER A 676 -9.22 5.09 27.74
N TRP A 677 -10.15 4.40 28.42
CA TRP A 677 -11.55 4.25 28.00
C TRP A 677 -12.27 5.58 27.69
N LYS A 678 -11.78 6.71 28.24
CA LYS A 678 -12.35 8.05 28.00
C LYS A 678 -12.05 8.60 26.60
N HIS A 679 -11.17 7.96 25.84
CA HIS A 679 -10.81 8.40 24.50
C HIS A 679 -11.74 7.82 23.42
N GLY A 680 -12.65 6.90 23.74
CA GLY A 680 -13.60 6.36 22.75
C GLY A 680 -12.96 5.41 21.72
N VAL A 681 -11.79 4.85 22.04
CA VAL A 681 -11.06 3.90 21.18
C VAL A 681 -10.96 2.57 21.90
N ASP A 682 -11.39 1.49 21.24
CA ASP A 682 -11.29 0.11 21.75
C ASP A 682 -9.96 -0.53 21.32
N SER A 683 -8.86 -0.02 21.86
CA SER A 683 -7.51 -0.51 21.58
C SER A 683 -6.57 -0.25 22.75
N GLU A 684 -5.53 -1.07 22.87
CA GLU A 684 -4.49 -0.95 23.90
C GLU A 684 -3.12 -0.71 23.25
N GLY A 685 -2.36 0.24 23.80
CA GLY A 685 -1.02 0.57 23.33
C GLY A 685 -0.70 2.06 23.39
N MET A 686 0.35 2.46 22.69
CA MET A 686 0.80 3.85 22.62
C MET A 686 0.19 4.50 21.38
N ALA A 687 -0.77 5.39 21.60
CA ALA A 687 -1.45 6.16 20.58
C ALA A 687 -0.78 7.52 20.35
N ILE A 688 -0.63 7.89 19.08
CA ILE A 688 -0.25 9.22 18.62
C ILE A 688 -1.48 9.85 17.94
N PRO A 689 -2.04 10.96 18.45
CA PRO A 689 -3.22 11.58 17.88
C PRO A 689 -2.92 12.26 16.53
N ILE A 690 -3.90 12.24 15.65
CA ILE A 690 -3.95 12.95 14.38
C ILE A 690 -5.29 13.67 14.33
N ARG A 691 -5.22 14.99 14.40
CA ARG A 691 -6.38 15.89 14.35
C ARG A 691 -6.50 16.49 12.96
N LYS A 692 -7.67 17.07 12.65
CA LYS A 692 -7.87 17.82 11.40
C LYS A 692 -6.80 18.88 11.18
N ARG A 693 -6.58 19.73 12.19
CA ARG A 693 -5.55 20.80 12.17
C ARG A 693 -4.11 20.35 11.90
N ASP A 694 -3.80 19.06 12.04
CA ASP A 694 -2.45 18.54 11.85
C ASP A 694 -2.11 18.39 10.35
N HIS A 695 -3.14 18.30 9.48
CA HIS A 695 -3.05 18.12 8.02
C HIS A 695 -2.03 17.04 7.60
N VAL A 696 -2.13 15.87 8.22
CA VAL A 696 -1.21 14.75 7.99
C VAL A 696 -1.72 13.94 6.81
N SER A 697 -0.95 13.91 5.73
CA SER A 697 -1.26 13.14 4.53
C SER A 697 0.03 12.75 3.78
N GLY A 698 -0.05 11.73 2.93
CA GLY A 698 1.06 11.30 2.07
C GLY A 698 1.83 10.08 2.58
N ALA A 699 3.03 9.86 2.01
CA ALA A 699 3.78 8.63 2.19
C ALA A 699 4.37 8.46 3.61
N VAL A 700 4.26 7.26 4.18
CA VAL A 700 4.80 6.95 5.52
C VAL A 700 6.24 6.46 5.45
N ARG A 701 7.09 6.97 6.34
CA ARG A 701 8.43 6.47 6.61
C ARG A 701 8.57 6.27 8.11
N PHE A 702 9.03 5.09 8.52
CA PHE A 702 9.27 4.78 9.92
C PHE A 702 10.70 4.28 10.10
N ILE A 703 11.41 4.87 11.05
CA ILE A 703 12.83 4.62 11.27
C ILE A 703 13.02 4.29 12.74
N VAL A 704 13.60 3.12 13.02
CA VAL A 704 14.10 2.77 14.34
C VAL A 704 15.53 3.30 14.43
N LEU A 705 15.71 4.40 15.16
CA LEU A 705 17.03 5.02 15.33
C LEU A 705 17.96 4.13 16.15
N GLY A 706 17.43 3.54 17.22
CA GLY A 706 18.16 2.61 18.09
C GLY A 706 17.77 2.74 19.56
N PRO A 707 18.50 2.05 20.46
CA PRO A 707 18.28 2.10 21.91
C PRO A 707 18.53 3.50 22.50
N VAL A 708 17.68 3.90 23.45
CA VAL A 708 17.83 5.15 24.21
C VAL A 708 18.83 4.94 25.35
N ASN A 709 19.76 5.88 25.52
CA ASN A 709 20.77 5.84 26.58
C ASN A 709 20.19 6.23 27.95
N VAL A 710 19.32 5.38 28.51
CA VAL A 710 18.59 5.66 29.76
C VAL A 710 19.50 5.56 30.99
N LEU A 711 19.49 6.63 31.80
CA LEU A 711 20.02 6.63 33.17
C LEU A 711 18.86 6.43 34.15
N TRP A 712 18.90 5.34 34.92
CA TRP A 712 17.87 5.00 35.91
C TRP A 712 18.31 5.35 37.32
N SER A 713 17.51 6.13 38.04
CA SER A 713 17.74 6.41 39.47
C SER A 713 17.33 5.21 40.33
N ASP A 714 18.29 4.36 40.72
CA ASP A 714 18.04 3.30 41.71
C ASP A 714 18.02 3.90 43.12
N ILE A 715 16.81 4.09 43.64
CA ILE A 715 16.59 4.69 44.95
C ILE A 715 16.42 3.58 45.98
N THR A 716 17.26 3.61 47.02
CA THR A 716 17.14 2.66 48.12
C THR A 716 16.92 3.34 49.46
N ARG A 717 15.97 2.79 50.24
CA ARG A 717 15.66 3.23 51.59
C ARG A 717 16.30 2.30 52.61
N ARG A 718 17.18 2.83 53.45
CA ARG A 718 17.62 2.12 54.65
C ARG A 718 16.63 2.37 55.80
N HIS A 719 15.99 1.30 56.26
CA HIS A 719 15.09 1.36 57.40
C HIS A 719 15.79 1.88 58.67
N PRO A 720 15.12 2.74 59.46
CA PRO A 720 15.66 3.25 60.71
C PRO A 720 15.86 2.11 61.73
N THR A 721 16.92 2.22 62.51
CA THR A 721 17.21 1.33 63.66
C THR A 721 17.26 2.21 64.91
N PHE A 722 17.19 1.63 66.13
CA PHE A 722 17.02 2.40 67.37
C PHE A 722 18.09 3.50 67.64
N PHE A 723 19.19 3.50 66.88
CA PHE A 723 20.32 4.43 66.99
C PHE A 723 20.71 5.11 65.67
N ARG A 724 19.96 4.92 64.56
CA ARG A 724 20.26 5.55 63.25
C ARG A 724 18.97 6.03 62.56
N HIS A 725 19.00 7.27 62.06
CA HIS A 725 17.94 7.86 61.25
C HIS A 725 17.86 7.23 59.85
N THR A 726 16.71 7.35 59.20
CA THR A 726 16.49 6.91 57.82
C THR A 726 17.46 7.61 56.87
N LYS A 727 18.19 6.83 56.05
CA LYS A 727 19.07 7.35 55.01
C LYS A 727 18.60 6.83 53.65
N TRP A 728 18.53 7.73 52.69
CA TRP A 728 18.24 7.44 51.29
C TRP A 728 19.52 7.48 50.48
N THR A 729 19.61 6.62 49.47
CA THR A 729 20.64 6.69 48.43
C THR A 729 19.94 6.70 47.07
N GLU A 730 20.50 7.46 46.14
CA GLU A 730 20.06 7.54 44.75
C GLU A 730 21.30 7.36 43.88
N ASP A 731 21.35 6.25 43.15
CA ASP A 731 22.45 5.93 42.24
C ASP A 731 21.93 5.96 40.79
N ALA A 732 22.54 6.76 39.93
CA ALA A 732 22.17 6.82 38.51
C ALA A 732 22.86 5.70 37.72
N ILE A 733 22.09 4.77 37.18
CA ILE A 733 22.57 3.54 36.55
C ILE A 733 22.31 3.57 35.04
N PRO A 734 23.35 3.44 34.19
CA PRO A 734 23.18 3.27 32.76
C PRO A 734 22.53 1.91 32.44
N LEU A 735 21.23 1.90 32.11
CA LEU A 735 20.49 0.64 31.93
C LEU A 735 21.07 -0.22 30.82
N LEU A 736 21.43 0.40 29.68
CA LEU A 736 21.98 -0.31 28.52
C LEU A 736 23.27 -1.08 28.83
N ALA A 737 24.06 -0.65 29.81
CA ALA A 737 25.25 -1.37 30.24
C ALA A 737 24.92 -2.78 30.78
N HIS A 738 23.71 -3.00 31.28
CA HIS A 738 23.28 -4.27 31.85
C HIS A 738 22.37 -5.08 30.91
N VAL A 739 22.19 -4.61 29.68
CA VAL A 739 21.32 -5.22 28.66
C VAL A 739 22.19 -5.79 27.54
N SER A 740 21.93 -7.03 27.15
CA SER A 740 22.55 -7.66 25.98
C SER A 740 21.85 -7.27 24.68
N SER A 741 20.51 -7.30 24.70
CA SER A 741 19.66 -6.93 23.57
C SER A 741 18.29 -6.48 24.06
N ILE A 742 17.63 -5.62 23.28
CA ILE A 742 16.21 -5.34 23.41
C ILE A 742 15.48 -6.28 22.43
N GLN A 743 14.40 -6.90 22.87
CA GLN A 743 13.59 -7.80 22.06
C GLN A 743 12.16 -7.28 22.00
N ILE A 744 11.61 -7.19 20.80
CA ILE A 744 10.20 -6.82 20.56
C ILE A 744 9.47 -8.01 19.93
N LYS A 745 8.30 -8.32 20.45
CA LYS A 745 7.40 -9.38 19.97
C LYS A 745 6.01 -8.79 19.67
N SER A 746 5.29 -9.41 18.75
CA SER A 746 3.91 -9.02 18.38
C SER A 746 3.78 -7.51 18.10
N PHE A 747 4.74 -6.94 17.39
CA PHE A 747 4.79 -5.50 17.11
C PHE A 747 3.79 -5.14 16.02
N GLU A 748 2.79 -4.31 16.32
CA GLU A 748 1.79 -3.86 15.36
C GLU A 748 1.65 -2.33 15.40
N VAL A 749 1.32 -1.76 14.24
CA VAL A 749 1.00 -0.33 14.11
C VAL A 749 -0.27 -0.16 13.29
N LYS A 750 -1.35 0.24 13.96
CA LYS A 750 -2.69 0.37 13.37
C LYS A 750 -3.17 1.82 13.37
N VAL A 751 -4.06 2.14 12.45
CA VAL A 751 -4.80 3.41 12.47
C VAL A 751 -6.20 3.13 13.00
N VAL A 752 -6.62 3.89 14.01
CA VAL A 752 -7.96 3.77 14.61
C VAL A 752 -8.58 5.15 14.77
N SER A 753 -9.90 5.25 14.76
CA SER A 753 -10.63 6.51 14.97
C SER A 753 -11.43 6.44 16.26
N ASP A 754 -11.51 7.55 17.01
CA ASP A 754 -12.46 7.65 18.13
C ASP A 754 -13.90 7.85 17.67
N ASN A 755 -14.13 8.11 16.38
CA ASN A 755 -15.44 8.43 15.81
C ASN A 755 -16.19 9.51 16.61
N GLY A 756 -15.48 10.52 17.13
CA GLY A 756 -16.05 11.55 18.00
C GLY A 756 -16.56 11.00 19.34
N LYS A 757 -15.94 9.92 19.82
CA LYS A 757 -16.22 9.23 21.10
C LYS A 757 -17.65 8.69 21.21
N THR A 758 -18.21 8.27 20.09
CA THR A 758 -19.59 7.79 20.06
C THR A 758 -19.67 6.27 19.97
N GLU A 759 -20.35 5.66 20.95
CA GLU A 759 -20.58 4.21 21.05
C GLU A 759 -21.83 3.74 20.26
N LEU A 760 -22.63 4.67 19.73
CA LEU A 760 -23.90 4.39 19.03
C LEU A 760 -23.75 3.98 17.56
N LEU A 761 -22.53 4.04 17.00
CA LEU A 761 -22.28 3.67 15.61
C LEU A 761 -22.24 2.14 15.49
N GLY A 762 -23.09 1.60 14.61
CA GLY A 762 -23.30 0.16 14.45
C GLY A 762 -22.13 -0.58 13.80
N ASP A 763 -22.37 -1.84 13.45
CA ASP A 763 -21.43 -2.66 12.66
C ASP A 763 -21.15 -2.03 11.28
N ASP A 764 -20.12 -2.51 10.59
CA ASP A 764 -19.78 -2.08 9.22
C ASP A 764 -20.93 -2.40 8.26
N HIS A 765 -21.76 -1.40 7.97
CA HIS A 765 -22.79 -1.47 6.93
C HIS A 765 -22.35 -0.65 5.72
N ASP A 766 -22.68 -1.14 4.52
CA ASP A 766 -22.46 -0.38 3.30
C ASP A 766 -23.28 0.92 3.32
N ILE A 767 -22.67 2.02 2.88
CA ILE A 767 -23.35 3.31 2.76
C ILE A 767 -24.18 3.27 1.47
N VAL A 768 -25.49 3.48 1.59
CA VAL A 768 -26.40 3.48 0.44
C VAL A 768 -27.04 4.86 0.29
N TYR A 769 -26.76 5.52 -0.84
CA TYR A 769 -27.45 6.73 -1.24
C TYR A 769 -28.71 6.36 -2.01
N MET A 770 -29.86 6.90 -1.59
CA MET A 770 -31.16 6.55 -2.15
C MET A 770 -31.92 7.79 -2.58
N SER A 771 -32.49 7.75 -3.79
CA SER A 771 -33.38 8.83 -4.25
C SER A 771 -34.72 8.80 -3.49
N ALA A 772 -35.34 9.97 -3.30
CA ALA A 772 -36.62 10.06 -2.61
C ALA A 772 -37.76 9.52 -3.50
N ALA A 773 -38.33 8.35 -3.16
CA ALA A 773 -39.47 7.77 -3.86
C ALA A 773 -40.72 7.76 -2.97
N GLN A 774 -41.78 8.48 -3.36
CA GLN A 774 -43.09 8.52 -2.69
C GLN A 774 -44.16 7.81 -3.53
N SER A 775 -43.98 6.53 -3.86
CA SER A 775 -45.04 5.79 -4.56
C SER A 775 -45.22 4.37 -4.01
N SER A 776 -46.44 3.85 -4.16
CA SER A 776 -46.86 2.53 -3.67
C SER A 776 -46.28 1.36 -4.48
N PHE A 777 -45.73 1.63 -5.67
CA PHE A 777 -45.05 0.66 -6.54
C PHE A 777 -43.61 1.13 -6.77
N CYS A 778 -42.62 0.28 -6.55
CA CYS A 778 -41.21 0.66 -6.62
C CYS A 778 -40.47 -0.16 -7.68
N ASN A 779 -40.02 0.49 -8.76
CA ASN A 779 -39.09 -0.07 -9.73
C ASN A 779 -37.69 0.47 -9.44
N ARG A 780 -36.84 -0.38 -8.86
CA ARG A 780 -35.54 -0.01 -8.30
C ARG A 780 -34.41 -0.28 -9.28
N LYS A 781 -33.46 0.64 -9.34
CA LYS A 781 -32.12 0.42 -9.88
C LYS A 781 -31.17 0.29 -8.68
N ASP A 782 -30.81 -0.93 -8.32
CA ASP A 782 -30.09 -1.29 -7.08
C ASP A 782 -28.72 -1.97 -7.31
N ASP A 783 -28.26 -2.01 -8.56
CA ASP A 783 -26.97 -2.52 -9.00
C ASP A 783 -25.91 -1.41 -9.19
N LEU A 784 -26.20 -0.17 -8.76
CA LEU A 784 -25.24 0.92 -8.84
C LEU A 784 -24.26 0.85 -7.67
N GLU A 785 -22.97 0.89 -8.00
CA GLU A 785 -21.89 0.84 -7.02
C GLU A 785 -20.85 1.94 -7.27
N PHE A 786 -20.32 2.54 -6.20
CA PHE A 786 -19.15 3.43 -6.23
C PHE A 786 -18.00 2.77 -5.49
N LYS A 787 -16.82 2.72 -6.12
CA LYS A 787 -15.56 2.31 -5.47
C LYS A 787 -14.70 3.50 -5.04
N VAL A 788 -15.06 4.71 -5.48
CA VAL A 788 -14.47 5.99 -5.07
C VAL A 788 -15.58 6.80 -4.38
N THR A 789 -15.32 7.30 -3.17
CA THR A 789 -16.36 7.85 -2.29
C THR A 789 -15.90 9.12 -1.59
N SER A 790 -16.81 10.07 -1.38
CA SER A 790 -16.53 11.27 -0.59
C SER A 790 -16.23 10.95 0.87
N ALA A 791 -15.51 11.86 1.53
CA ALA A 791 -15.30 11.77 2.97
C ALA A 791 -16.61 11.96 3.73
N LEU A 792 -16.68 11.45 4.97
CA LEU A 792 -17.80 11.65 5.87
C LEU A 792 -17.38 12.49 7.07
N THR A 793 -18.25 13.40 7.50
CA THR A 793 -18.11 14.09 8.78
C THR A 793 -18.67 13.25 9.92
N HIS A 794 -18.29 13.59 11.16
CA HIS A 794 -18.87 13.01 12.37
C HIS A 794 -20.41 13.07 12.39
N ASP A 795 -21.00 14.24 12.09
CA ASP A 795 -22.45 14.43 12.08
C ASP A 795 -23.14 13.55 11.04
N GLU A 796 -22.53 13.37 9.86
CA GLU A 796 -23.03 12.47 8.82
C GLU A 796 -22.99 11.02 9.28
N CYS A 797 -21.85 10.59 9.85
CA CYS A 797 -21.67 9.26 10.42
C CYS A 797 -22.73 8.96 11.49
N MET A 798 -23.02 9.92 12.35
CA MET A 798 -24.07 9.83 13.38
C MET A 798 -25.48 9.71 12.79
N GLN A 799 -25.77 10.44 11.71
CA GLN A 799 -27.08 10.37 11.05
C GLN A 799 -27.32 9.03 10.35
N ILE A 800 -26.29 8.47 9.72
CA ILE A 800 -26.39 7.22 8.96
C ILE A 800 -26.06 5.96 9.79
N GLY A 801 -25.42 6.12 10.95
CA GLY A 801 -25.08 5.03 11.86
C GLY A 801 -23.84 4.21 11.47
N VAL A 802 -22.88 4.81 10.74
CA VAL A 802 -21.68 4.13 10.21
C VAL A 802 -20.41 4.66 10.89
N LYS A 803 -19.44 3.77 11.14
CA LYS A 803 -18.11 4.17 11.66
C LYS A 803 -17.24 4.72 10.55
N ASN A 804 -16.62 5.88 10.80
CA ASN A 804 -15.64 6.45 9.89
C ASN A 804 -14.29 5.73 10.07
N ALA A 805 -13.62 5.49 8.96
CA ALA A 805 -12.28 4.93 8.94
C ALA A 805 -11.45 5.62 7.88
N LEU A 806 -10.14 5.44 7.94
CA LEU A 806 -9.27 5.90 6.87
C LEU A 806 -9.56 5.10 5.59
N CYS A 807 -9.88 5.78 4.49
CA CYS A 807 -10.28 5.11 3.25
C CYS A 807 -9.35 5.49 2.08
N LEU A 808 -8.82 4.48 1.39
CA LEU A 808 -8.04 4.68 0.14
C LEU A 808 -8.94 5.15 -1.00
N SER A 809 -10.24 4.83 -0.93
CA SER A 809 -11.28 5.21 -1.88
C SER A 809 -11.67 6.68 -1.83
N THR A 810 -11.15 7.48 -0.89
CA THR A 810 -11.51 8.89 -0.75
C THR A 810 -10.52 9.82 -1.44
N PRO A 811 -10.95 10.59 -2.47
CA PRO A 811 -10.12 11.60 -3.08
C PRO A 811 -9.78 12.73 -2.10
N VAL A 812 -8.61 13.33 -2.29
CA VAL A 812 -8.12 14.47 -1.51
C VAL A 812 -8.10 15.72 -2.36
N ASP A 813 -8.38 16.87 -1.76
CA ASP A 813 -8.10 18.18 -2.31
C ASP A 813 -6.58 18.43 -2.26
N ALA A 814 -5.96 18.72 -3.40
CA ALA A 814 -4.52 18.90 -3.52
C ALA A 814 -4.00 20.18 -2.82
N ALA A 815 -4.86 21.18 -2.59
CA ALA A 815 -4.49 22.42 -1.94
C ALA A 815 -4.54 22.31 -0.41
N SER A 816 -5.59 21.69 0.15
CA SER A 816 -5.72 21.52 1.62
C SER A 816 -5.11 20.21 2.14
N GLY A 817 -5.06 19.17 1.31
CA GLY A 817 -4.74 17.80 1.72
C GLY A 817 -5.90 17.08 2.40
N ASP A 818 -7.07 17.72 2.51
CA ASP A 818 -8.25 17.18 3.17
C ASP A 818 -9.09 16.33 2.21
N GLY A 819 -9.95 15.49 2.78
CA GLY A 819 -10.91 14.71 2.02
C GLY A 819 -11.94 15.53 1.31
N VAL A 820 -12.21 15.17 0.05
CA VAL A 820 -13.29 15.79 -0.71
C VAL A 820 -14.62 15.41 -0.07
N LEU A 821 -15.25 16.39 0.58
CA LEU A 821 -16.59 16.27 1.17
C LEU A 821 -17.69 16.47 0.13
N THR A 822 -17.53 17.51 -0.70
CA THR A 822 -18.55 17.95 -1.66
C THR A 822 -17.88 18.47 -2.92
N LEU A 823 -18.64 18.48 -4.01
CA LEU A 823 -18.24 19.07 -5.29
C LEU A 823 -19.28 20.10 -5.72
N TYR A 824 -18.84 21.04 -6.55
CA TYR A 824 -19.68 22.03 -7.19
C TYR A 824 -20.17 21.53 -8.55
N SER A 825 -21.48 21.41 -8.72
CA SER A 825 -22.09 21.23 -10.04
C SER A 825 -22.49 22.58 -10.61
N ARG A 826 -21.91 22.97 -11.75
CA ARG A 826 -22.34 24.17 -12.51
C ARG A 826 -23.70 23.99 -13.17
N MET A 827 -24.13 22.74 -13.34
CA MET A 827 -25.39 22.44 -13.99
C MET A 827 -26.57 22.77 -13.09
N THR A 828 -26.44 22.47 -11.79
CA THR A 828 -27.47 22.76 -10.77
C THR A 828 -27.15 23.99 -9.91
N ASP A 829 -25.97 24.62 -10.11
CA ASP A 829 -25.43 25.70 -9.28
C ASP A 829 -25.45 25.36 -7.78
N SER A 830 -25.02 24.14 -7.43
CA SER A 830 -25.10 23.62 -6.06
C SER A 830 -23.85 22.86 -5.62
N MET A 831 -23.62 22.84 -4.31
CA MET A 831 -22.60 22.02 -3.64
C MET A 831 -23.29 20.82 -3.02
N ALA A 832 -22.83 19.60 -3.34
CA ALA A 832 -23.35 18.38 -2.73
C ALA A 832 -22.30 17.28 -2.78
N LYS A 833 -22.56 16.16 -2.11
CA LYS A 833 -21.69 14.98 -2.23
C LYS A 833 -21.73 14.45 -3.68
N PRO A 834 -20.61 13.99 -4.24
CA PRO A 834 -20.56 13.33 -5.54
C PRO A 834 -21.63 12.25 -5.73
N GLU A 835 -21.85 11.43 -4.70
CA GLU A 835 -22.87 10.37 -4.68
C GLU A 835 -24.29 10.93 -4.77
N GLN A 836 -24.56 12.05 -4.08
CA GLN A 836 -25.85 12.74 -4.16
C GLN A 836 -26.04 13.39 -5.53
N LEU A 837 -25.01 14.01 -6.10
CA LEU A 837 -25.04 14.59 -7.45
C LEU A 837 -25.36 13.51 -8.49
N TYR A 838 -24.69 12.35 -8.41
CA TYR A 838 -24.94 11.21 -9.29
C TYR A 838 -26.39 10.70 -9.14
N VAL A 839 -26.82 10.32 -7.94
CA VAL A 839 -28.18 9.80 -7.70
C VAL A 839 -29.25 10.79 -8.15
N ASN A 840 -29.07 12.08 -7.89
CA ASN A 840 -30.01 13.11 -8.33
C ASN A 840 -30.06 13.23 -9.86
N SER A 841 -28.90 13.25 -10.53
CA SER A 841 -28.80 13.36 -11.99
C SER A 841 -29.52 12.20 -12.69
N TYR A 842 -29.23 10.97 -12.27
CA TYR A 842 -29.86 9.77 -12.85
C TYR A 842 -31.32 9.62 -12.44
N TYR A 843 -31.73 10.13 -11.28
CA TYR A 843 -33.14 10.19 -10.93
C TYR A 843 -33.87 11.10 -11.90
N GLN A 844 -33.36 12.31 -12.16
CA GLN A 844 -34.00 13.20 -13.14
C GLN A 844 -34.07 12.57 -14.54
N GLU A 845 -33.02 11.84 -14.94
CA GLU A 845 -32.95 11.18 -16.24
C GLU A 845 -33.94 10.01 -16.41
N TYR A 846 -34.16 9.20 -15.37
CA TYR A 846 -34.90 7.93 -15.47
C TYR A 846 -36.20 7.84 -14.67
N HIS A 847 -36.54 8.82 -13.82
CA HIS A 847 -37.79 8.76 -13.02
C HIS A 847 -39.07 8.87 -13.85
N ALA A 848 -38.97 9.44 -15.06
CA ALA A 848 -40.09 9.68 -15.96
C ALA A 848 -39.87 8.97 -17.30
N PRO A 849 -40.95 8.51 -17.97
CA PRO A 849 -40.86 7.91 -19.30
C PRO A 849 -40.28 8.91 -20.30
N ARG A 850 -39.20 8.51 -20.97
CA ARG A 850 -38.56 9.27 -22.06
C ARG A 850 -38.65 8.48 -23.36
N VAL A 851 -38.86 9.17 -24.47
CA VAL A 851 -38.85 8.56 -25.79
C VAL A 851 -37.40 8.31 -26.23
N ILE A 852 -37.13 7.09 -26.69
CA ILE A 852 -35.91 6.73 -27.41
C ILE A 852 -36.30 6.48 -28.87
N MET A 853 -35.50 6.99 -29.80
CA MET A 853 -35.77 6.91 -31.23
C MET A 853 -34.49 6.56 -31.99
N THR A 854 -34.56 5.55 -32.84
CA THR A 854 -33.50 5.24 -33.80
C THR A 854 -33.84 5.90 -35.13
N GLN A 855 -32.90 6.67 -35.69
CA GLN A 855 -33.12 7.43 -36.92
C GLN A 855 -31.92 7.37 -37.86
N HIS A 856 -32.14 6.88 -39.08
CA HIS A 856 -31.14 6.93 -40.15
C HIS A 856 -31.08 8.32 -40.80
N MET A 857 -29.88 8.85 -40.97
CA MET A 857 -29.60 10.18 -41.51
C MET A 857 -28.50 10.12 -42.56
N THR A 858 -28.59 11.01 -43.55
CA THR A 858 -27.49 11.23 -44.50
C THR A 858 -26.29 11.80 -43.76
N ASP A 859 -25.15 11.14 -43.90
CA ASP A 859 -23.93 11.43 -43.16
C ASP A 859 -22.80 11.81 -44.11
N ILE A 860 -22.64 13.12 -44.31
CA ILE A 860 -21.62 13.73 -45.15
C ILE A 860 -20.77 14.72 -44.33
N ARG A 861 -19.57 15.03 -44.81
CA ARG A 861 -18.68 16.02 -44.18
C ARG A 861 -19.40 17.37 -44.05
N GLY A 862 -19.38 17.92 -42.83
CA GLY A 862 -20.05 19.19 -42.52
C GLY A 862 -21.58 19.12 -42.58
N GLY A 863 -22.16 17.92 -42.62
CA GLY A 863 -23.59 17.68 -42.71
C GLY A 863 -24.35 17.85 -41.39
N PHE A 864 -25.31 16.94 -41.17
CA PHE A 864 -26.30 17.02 -40.11
C PHE A 864 -26.08 16.03 -38.96
N VAL A 865 -25.06 15.18 -39.03
CA VAL A 865 -24.73 14.18 -38.01
C VAL A 865 -23.65 14.75 -37.11
N ASP A 866 -23.99 14.98 -35.83
CA ASP A 866 -23.10 15.57 -34.84
C ASP A 866 -23.50 15.05 -33.44
N PRO A 867 -22.58 14.42 -32.69
CA PRO A 867 -22.90 13.82 -31.38
C PRO A 867 -23.28 14.86 -30.31
N PHE A 868 -23.00 16.15 -30.53
CA PHE A 868 -23.37 17.22 -29.60
C PHE A 868 -24.51 18.11 -30.13
N ALA A 869 -25.11 17.77 -31.26
CA ALA A 869 -26.29 18.46 -31.77
C ALA A 869 -27.59 17.95 -31.14
N HIS A 870 -28.61 18.80 -31.17
CA HIS A 870 -29.98 18.42 -30.82
C HIS A 870 -30.78 18.16 -32.08
N TYR A 871 -31.72 17.22 -32.00
CA TYR A 871 -32.58 16.84 -33.10
C TYR A 871 -34.04 17.10 -32.75
N ARG A 872 -34.81 17.70 -33.65
CA ARG A 872 -36.25 17.92 -33.45
C ARG A 872 -37.06 17.07 -34.40
N HIS A 873 -37.92 16.23 -33.85
CA HIS A 873 -38.91 15.51 -34.63
C HIS A 873 -40.21 16.32 -34.70
N ASN A 874 -40.53 16.86 -35.88
CA ASN A 874 -41.63 17.83 -36.04
C ASN A 874 -43.01 17.26 -35.66
N PHE A 875 -43.27 15.98 -35.94
CA PHE A 875 -44.57 15.36 -35.61
C PHE A 875 -44.71 14.99 -34.13
N LEU A 876 -43.62 14.62 -33.46
CA LEU A 876 -43.64 14.33 -32.02
C LEU A 876 -43.58 15.62 -31.20
N ASN A 877 -43.16 16.71 -31.83
CA ASN A 877 -42.91 18.01 -31.21
C ASN A 877 -41.91 17.93 -30.04
N LYS A 878 -40.95 17.01 -30.11
CA LYS A 878 -39.94 16.72 -29.10
C LYS A 878 -38.54 17.02 -29.61
N ASN A 879 -37.66 17.43 -28.70
CA ASN A 879 -36.23 17.58 -28.93
C ASN A 879 -35.49 16.37 -28.36
N PHE A 880 -34.40 15.99 -29.00
CA PHE A 880 -33.60 14.83 -28.64
C PHE A 880 -32.12 15.19 -28.63
N PHE A 881 -31.35 14.52 -27.78
CA PHE A 881 -29.88 14.50 -27.83
C PHE A 881 -29.40 13.14 -28.33
N VAL A 882 -28.15 13.07 -28.78
CA VAL A 882 -27.55 11.85 -29.32
C VAL A 882 -26.94 11.02 -28.20
N GLN A 883 -27.30 9.75 -28.10
CA GLN A 883 -26.62 8.77 -27.23
C GLN A 883 -25.50 8.05 -27.98
N GLY A 884 -25.77 7.63 -29.22
CA GLY A 884 -24.83 6.86 -30.05
C GLY A 884 -25.03 7.11 -31.54
N ILE A 885 -23.97 6.92 -32.33
CA ILE A 885 -23.96 7.09 -33.79
C ILE A 885 -23.30 5.90 -34.46
N SER A 886 -24.07 5.03 -35.10
CA SER A 886 -23.50 4.02 -36.01
C SER A 886 -23.43 4.60 -37.43
N ARG A 887 -22.40 4.25 -38.21
CA ARG A 887 -22.13 4.81 -39.56
C ARG A 887 -21.85 3.68 -40.54
N ASN A 888 -22.53 3.71 -41.67
CA ASN A 888 -22.14 2.94 -42.84
C ASN A 888 -21.42 3.90 -43.80
N LEU A 889 -20.10 3.70 -43.98
CA LEU A 889 -19.29 4.62 -44.76
C LEU A 889 -19.38 4.35 -46.27
N ALA A 890 -19.88 3.20 -46.69
CA ALA A 890 -20.15 2.88 -48.10
C ALA A 890 -21.35 3.67 -48.64
N GLU A 891 -22.44 3.71 -47.88
CA GLU A 891 -23.68 4.42 -48.23
C GLU A 891 -23.62 5.93 -47.92
N GLY A 892 -22.75 6.34 -46.99
CA GLY A 892 -22.73 7.69 -46.44
C GLY A 892 -23.97 7.97 -45.59
N THR A 893 -24.31 7.02 -44.72
CA THR A 893 -25.48 7.04 -43.84
C THR A 893 -25.04 6.82 -42.39
N ALA A 894 -25.82 7.34 -41.44
CA ALA A 894 -25.62 7.11 -40.03
C ALA A 894 -26.93 6.80 -39.32
N GLU A 895 -26.92 5.81 -38.45
CA GLU A 895 -28.00 5.50 -37.53
C GLU A 895 -27.76 6.22 -36.20
N LEU A 896 -28.68 7.12 -35.83
CA LEU A 896 -28.63 7.86 -34.58
C LEU A 896 -29.54 7.20 -33.54
N THR A 897 -29.00 6.90 -32.37
CA THR A 897 -29.81 6.61 -31.17
C THR A 897 -30.05 7.91 -30.44
N LEU A 898 -31.30 8.36 -30.44
CA LEU A 898 -31.74 9.67 -29.95
C LEU A 898 -32.61 9.51 -28.70
N LYS A 899 -32.28 10.24 -27.63
CA LYS A 899 -33.08 10.25 -26.39
C LYS A 899 -33.71 11.61 -26.16
N GLU A 900 -34.96 11.61 -25.74
CA GLU A 900 -35.73 12.82 -25.49
C GLU A 900 -35.05 13.72 -24.44
N ILE A 901 -34.95 15.01 -24.75
CA ILE A 901 -34.55 16.05 -23.80
C ILE A 901 -35.78 16.49 -23.02
N ASP A 902 -35.65 16.59 -21.70
CA ASP A 902 -36.66 17.13 -20.81
C ASP A 902 -37.18 18.48 -21.32
N SER A 903 -38.46 18.53 -21.69
CA SER A 903 -39.17 19.78 -21.88
C SER A 903 -39.41 20.40 -20.51
N ASN A 904 -38.51 21.28 -20.09
CA ASN A 904 -38.81 22.27 -19.05
C ASN A 904 -39.81 23.28 -19.63
N ASP A 905 -41.09 22.92 -19.62
CA ASP A 905 -42.20 23.88 -19.63
C ASP A 905 -42.81 23.97 -18.22
#